data_AF-A0A0Q4F748-F1
#
_entry.id   AF-A0A0Q4F748-F1
#
_cell.length_a   1.000
_cell.length_b   1.000
_cell.length_c   1.000
_cell.angle_alpha   90.00
_cell.angle_beta   90.00
_cell.angle_gamma   90.00
#
_symmetry.space_group_name_H-M   'P 1'
#
loop_
_entity.id
_entity.type
_entity.pdbx_description
1 polymer ?
#
loop_
_entity_poly.entity_id
_entity_poly.type
_entity_poly.pdbx_seq_one_letter_code
_entity_poly.pdbx_strand_id
1 'polypeptide(L)'
;MKLTLAIALLGTTVPAFAAPRSALPSKSAFLTAPADPRSVTVRARGDGRADDTAAIQAAINSAASAKGGEGIVFLPAGRYRISRTIFVWPGVRVFGTGKTRPVITLGAATPGFQTGVANMLFFTGSRADTRAAPPKVPVPPPTSVPFDATIADANSGTFYSALSNVDFEIGDGNPAATAVRFHLAQHAYLSHVDFHIGSGLAGIYQVGNVGQDLRFFGGRYGILSEKTSPAWQYTLLDSSFEGQRDAAIREHEAGLTLVNTSIHNVPVGIEIDRGYGDWLWGRDVRFENVSDAAVVISNEDNVYTQIGFQDATASAVPIFARFRDSGKTVAGQGARYRVKAFSYGLTLPGLGATGKYETRVDAAPIPAMPKRIPPAIRALPPVAQWFDVRSAGAKGDDATDDTAAIQHAIDTHRVVYFPTGFYRVSDTLKLRPDTVLIGLHPDMTQIVLADDTPAFRGIGAVKGLIESVKGGAAIVSGIGLTTGGINPRATALLWKAGADSLVDDVRFHGGHGTSRADGSRIDPYNADHTGDADPRKRWDGQYASLSVTDGGGGTFNNLWTPNTFAAAGLHVSNTSTPGHVYEMSAEHHARAEIVLDGVKNWEFLAPQTEEEAGESRNALSLEVRNSSNILFANYHAYRVTRSLQPAPSAVRIYNSDDIRFRNVHVNGESGLAFCDAEGCGTDLRASKFPYENAIQDMTSGAEVREREFAVLDVKRSATLVATTTGPAVRKLEDGFYSIAGAAVDAKGKLYFVEHNTHRIYGWTAGEGLTVAADAPVDPVNLAVDRSGNLMVLSSDGAAGTVYSIKPGDPDSIAVIPPTPVTPHRDANIALPGNFWVNGEFKDQIDPTTYQFTTLGEMFARDMAVPKPREYVSPDGSLVLPAYRTVQQGPANHLGWRFSDALDTYGFVKAKLGERVFVSNGSEAKTYSGLLGAGGSVTDLKPFANRGGESVAVGPDGRVYLANGQVFVHDADGRESGRIDVPERPLQLIFGGANGRTLFILAHHALYAVET
;
A
#
# COMPACT_ATOMS: atom_id res chain seq x y z
N MET A 1 52.32 58.26 -41.10
CA MET A 1 51.22 57.57 -41.81
C MET A 1 51.32 56.09 -41.50
N LYS A 2 50.18 55.44 -41.19
CA LYS A 2 49.95 54.04 -40.75
C LYS A 2 49.80 53.82 -39.24
N LEU A 3 48.52 53.84 -38.85
CA LEU A 3 47.88 53.22 -37.70
C LEU A 3 48.16 51.71 -37.69
N THR A 4 48.37 51.10 -36.53
CA THR A 4 48.16 49.65 -36.34
C THR A 4 47.54 49.41 -34.98
N LEU A 5 46.33 48.85 -35.01
CA LEU A 5 45.42 48.57 -33.91
C LEU A 5 45.83 47.23 -33.27
N ALA A 6 46.08 47.20 -31.97
CA ALA A 6 46.30 45.96 -31.21
C ALA A 6 45.07 45.69 -30.32
N ILE A 7 44.38 44.60 -30.62
CA ILE A 7 43.21 44.09 -29.88
C ILE A 7 43.73 43.26 -28.68
N ALA A 8 43.28 43.60 -27.47
CA ALA A 8 43.51 42.81 -26.27
C ALA A 8 42.42 41.75 -26.12
N LEU A 9 42.79 40.46 -26.11
CA LEU A 9 41.92 39.35 -25.72
C LEU A 9 41.93 39.19 -24.19
N LEU A 10 40.76 39.30 -23.57
CA LEU A 10 40.49 38.89 -22.20
C LEU A 10 40.44 37.35 -22.13
N GLY A 11 41.33 36.75 -21.35
CA GLY A 11 41.32 35.32 -21.04
C GLY A 11 40.27 35.00 -19.98
N THR A 12 39.28 34.18 -20.35
CA THR A 12 38.32 33.56 -19.43
C THR A 12 38.95 32.30 -18.82
N THR A 13 39.11 32.27 -17.51
CA THR A 13 39.50 31.07 -16.76
C THR A 13 38.29 30.14 -16.65
N VAL A 14 38.33 29.03 -17.38
CA VAL A 14 37.36 27.93 -17.25
C VAL A 14 37.68 27.16 -15.95
N PRO A 15 36.72 26.94 -15.04
CA PRO A 15 36.96 26.11 -13.86
C PRO A 15 37.13 24.65 -14.30
N ALA A 16 38.22 24.02 -13.83
CA ALA A 16 38.49 22.63 -14.07
C ALA A 16 37.41 21.75 -13.42
N PHE A 17 36.63 21.04 -14.23
CA PHE A 17 35.79 19.95 -13.76
C PHE A 17 36.69 18.88 -13.11
N ALA A 18 36.53 18.66 -11.81
CA ALA A 18 37.14 17.52 -11.14
C ALA A 18 36.63 16.24 -11.78
N ALA A 19 37.55 15.37 -12.24
CA ALA A 19 37.19 14.06 -12.76
C ALA A 19 36.41 13.26 -11.69
N PRO A 20 35.38 12.49 -12.08
CA PRO A 20 34.61 11.69 -11.15
C PRO A 20 35.57 10.73 -10.41
N ARG A 21 35.50 10.76 -9.08
CA ARG A 21 36.24 9.84 -8.22
C ARG A 21 35.79 8.43 -8.61
N SER A 22 36.69 7.61 -9.15
CA SER A 22 36.35 6.24 -9.57
C SER A 22 35.70 5.50 -8.40
N ALA A 23 34.41 5.18 -8.51
CA ALA A 23 33.71 4.37 -7.53
C ALA A 23 34.48 3.05 -7.34
N LEU A 24 34.60 2.59 -6.09
CA LEU A 24 35.22 1.29 -5.83
C LEU A 24 34.46 0.20 -6.60
N PRO A 25 35.18 -0.76 -7.23
CA PRO A 25 34.55 -1.80 -8.02
C PRO A 25 33.59 -2.64 -7.16
N SER A 26 32.44 -2.91 -7.74
CA SER A 26 31.30 -3.66 -7.19
C SER A 26 31.71 -5.09 -6.85
N LYS A 27 31.31 -5.57 -5.67
CA LYS A 27 31.59 -6.95 -5.24
C LYS A 27 30.37 -7.82 -5.54
N SER A 28 30.60 -8.91 -6.28
CA SER A 28 29.56 -9.91 -6.52
C SER A 28 29.16 -10.60 -5.21
N ALA A 29 27.87 -10.61 -4.91
CA ALA A 29 27.28 -11.29 -3.75
C ALA A 29 27.27 -12.83 -3.93
N PHE A 30 27.11 -13.29 -5.18
CA PHE A 30 27.10 -14.72 -5.54
C PHE A 30 28.31 -15.07 -6.41
N LEU A 31 29.47 -15.34 -5.80
CA LEU A 31 30.69 -15.69 -6.53
C LEU A 31 30.58 -17.01 -7.34
N THR A 32 29.70 -17.90 -6.91
CA THR A 32 29.34 -19.16 -7.57
C THR A 32 27.84 -19.35 -7.46
N ALA A 33 27.22 -19.97 -8.48
CA ALA A 33 25.82 -20.38 -8.38
C ALA A 33 25.66 -21.45 -7.28
N PRO A 34 24.78 -21.25 -6.28
CA PRO A 34 24.40 -22.31 -5.36
C PRO A 34 23.80 -23.52 -6.11
N ALA A 35 24.01 -24.72 -5.60
CA ALA A 35 23.49 -25.93 -6.20
C ALA A 35 21.99 -26.09 -5.92
N ASP A 36 21.14 -25.57 -6.81
CA ASP A 36 19.69 -25.72 -6.71
C ASP A 36 19.14 -26.63 -7.84
N PRO A 37 18.40 -27.72 -7.50
CA PRO A 37 17.92 -28.70 -8.47
C PRO A 37 16.90 -28.16 -9.48
N ARG A 38 16.21 -27.06 -9.16
CA ARG A 38 15.15 -26.48 -9.99
C ARG A 38 15.55 -25.16 -10.64
N SER A 39 16.81 -24.75 -10.47
CA SER A 39 17.35 -23.55 -11.12
C SER A 39 17.56 -23.75 -12.63
N VAL A 40 17.42 -22.66 -13.38
CA VAL A 40 17.75 -22.58 -14.81
C VAL A 40 18.93 -21.64 -14.98
N THR A 41 20.01 -22.11 -15.59
CA THR A 41 21.16 -21.24 -15.92
C THR A 41 21.03 -20.70 -17.33
N VAL A 42 21.16 -19.38 -17.49
CA VAL A 42 21.16 -18.71 -18.80
C VAL A 42 22.32 -19.20 -19.67
N ARG A 43 22.01 -19.57 -20.91
CA ARG A 43 22.98 -19.96 -21.94
C ARG A 43 23.00 -18.94 -23.07
N ALA A 44 23.75 -17.86 -22.86
CA ALA A 44 23.88 -16.72 -23.75
C ALA A 44 25.37 -16.48 -24.08
N ARG A 45 25.69 -15.62 -25.06
CA ARG A 45 27.10 -15.34 -25.42
C ARG A 45 27.81 -14.51 -24.37
N GLY A 46 27.13 -13.51 -23.81
CA GLY A 46 27.68 -12.69 -22.73
C GLY A 46 28.93 -11.89 -23.12
N ASP A 47 29.11 -11.56 -24.41
CA ASP A 47 30.29 -10.88 -24.95
C ASP A 47 30.12 -9.35 -25.13
N GLY A 48 28.95 -8.82 -24.80
CA GLY A 48 28.58 -7.42 -24.93
C GLY A 48 28.29 -6.97 -26.36
N ARG A 49 28.28 -7.89 -27.33
CA ARG A 49 28.10 -7.59 -28.77
C ARG A 49 26.90 -8.32 -29.35
N ALA A 50 26.83 -9.63 -29.12
CA ALA A 50 25.70 -10.43 -29.56
C ALA A 50 24.44 -10.03 -28.80
N ASP A 51 23.31 -10.10 -29.49
CA ASP A 51 22.02 -9.92 -28.86
C ASP A 51 21.63 -11.17 -28.08
N ASP A 52 21.66 -11.05 -26.75
CA ASP A 52 21.39 -12.15 -25.83
C ASP A 52 19.94 -12.15 -25.33
N THR A 53 19.09 -11.26 -25.84
CA THR A 53 17.72 -11.08 -25.32
C THR A 53 16.90 -12.36 -25.38
N ALA A 54 16.97 -13.08 -26.51
CA ALA A 54 16.22 -14.33 -26.69
C ALA A 54 16.69 -15.44 -25.74
N ALA A 55 18.00 -15.51 -25.47
CA ALA A 55 18.58 -16.53 -24.61
C ALA A 55 18.22 -16.30 -23.13
N ILE A 56 18.22 -15.04 -22.69
CA ILE A 56 17.77 -14.66 -21.34
C ILE A 56 16.28 -14.94 -21.19
N GLN A 57 15.45 -14.49 -22.14
CA GLN A 57 14.00 -14.71 -22.08
C GLN A 57 13.64 -16.20 -22.07
N ALA A 58 14.36 -17.03 -22.85
CA ALA A 58 14.13 -18.47 -22.86
C ALA A 58 14.40 -19.12 -21.49
N ALA A 59 15.42 -18.68 -20.76
CA ALA A 59 15.71 -19.18 -19.42
C ALA A 59 14.60 -18.79 -18.42
N ILE A 60 14.13 -17.54 -18.47
CA ILE A 60 13.02 -17.04 -17.65
C ILE A 60 11.73 -17.79 -17.96
N ASN A 61 11.40 -17.98 -19.24
CA ASN A 61 10.24 -18.76 -19.66
C ASN A 61 10.32 -20.21 -19.18
N SER A 62 11.51 -20.82 -19.25
CA SER A 62 11.73 -22.19 -18.77
C SER A 62 11.53 -22.29 -17.26
N ALA A 63 11.99 -21.32 -16.48
CA ALA A 63 11.78 -21.28 -15.03
C ALA A 63 10.29 -21.14 -14.70
N ALA A 64 9.59 -20.19 -15.33
CA ALA A 64 8.15 -19.96 -15.13
C ALA A 64 7.27 -21.11 -15.62
N SER A 65 7.76 -21.97 -16.51
CA SER A 65 7.01 -23.14 -16.99
C SER A 65 7.13 -24.34 -16.05
N ALA A 66 7.91 -24.23 -14.97
CA ALA A 66 8.02 -25.25 -13.96
C ALA A 66 6.73 -25.42 -13.16
N LYS A 67 6.59 -26.57 -12.50
CA LYS A 67 5.46 -26.88 -11.62
C LYS A 67 5.27 -25.79 -10.56
N GLY A 68 4.10 -25.16 -10.53
CA GLY A 68 3.76 -24.03 -9.65
C GLY A 68 3.88 -22.64 -10.30
N GLY A 69 4.47 -22.53 -11.50
CA GLY A 69 4.58 -21.25 -12.22
C GLY A 69 5.74 -20.35 -11.80
N GLU A 70 6.60 -20.82 -10.90
CA GLU A 70 7.67 -20.05 -10.23
C GLU A 70 9.04 -20.69 -10.46
N GLY A 71 10.13 -19.93 -10.29
CA GLY A 71 11.47 -20.49 -10.50
C GLY A 71 12.66 -19.59 -10.20
N ILE A 72 13.84 -20.21 -10.22
CA ILE A 72 15.14 -19.55 -9.99
C ILE A 72 15.92 -19.54 -11.31
N VAL A 73 16.45 -18.38 -11.69
CA VAL A 73 17.30 -18.21 -12.87
C VAL A 73 18.68 -17.71 -12.44
N PHE A 74 19.73 -18.40 -12.84
CA PHE A 74 21.11 -17.92 -12.70
C PHE A 74 21.59 -17.27 -14.00
N LEU A 75 22.08 -16.03 -13.89
CA LEU A 75 22.75 -15.31 -14.97
C LEU A 75 24.27 -15.32 -14.70
N PRO A 76 25.07 -16.12 -15.43
CA PRO A 76 26.52 -16.17 -15.23
C PRO A 76 27.21 -14.84 -15.51
N ALA A 77 28.43 -14.65 -15.02
CA ALA A 77 29.23 -13.47 -15.31
C ALA A 77 29.42 -13.30 -16.82
N GLY A 78 29.13 -12.11 -17.31
CA GLY A 78 29.16 -11.76 -18.72
C GLY A 78 28.58 -10.38 -18.96
N ARG A 79 28.69 -9.89 -20.18
CA ARG A 79 28.05 -8.64 -20.63
C ARG A 79 26.99 -9.00 -21.67
N TYR A 80 25.73 -8.77 -21.36
CA TYR A 80 24.59 -9.25 -22.14
C TYR A 80 23.94 -8.07 -22.86
N ARG A 81 24.24 -7.89 -24.14
CA ARG A 81 23.61 -6.85 -24.94
C ARG A 81 22.19 -7.27 -25.28
N ILE A 82 21.22 -6.38 -25.09
CA ILE A 82 19.82 -6.60 -25.45
C ILE A 82 19.35 -5.60 -26.51
N SER A 83 18.27 -5.94 -27.22
CA SER A 83 17.61 -5.04 -28.19
C SER A 83 16.11 -4.84 -27.95
N ARG A 84 15.52 -5.60 -27.03
CA ARG A 84 14.09 -5.59 -26.69
C ARG A 84 13.92 -5.83 -25.20
N THR A 85 12.74 -5.54 -24.68
CA THR A 85 12.42 -5.76 -23.26
C THR A 85 12.51 -7.24 -22.88
N ILE A 86 13.11 -7.50 -21.72
CA ILE A 86 13.08 -8.80 -21.04
C ILE A 86 11.90 -8.80 -20.05
N PHE A 87 11.04 -9.81 -20.12
CA PHE A 87 9.90 -9.98 -19.23
C PHE A 87 10.22 -10.99 -18.14
N VAL A 88 10.12 -10.57 -16.88
CA VAL A 88 10.24 -11.44 -15.69
C VAL A 88 8.85 -11.76 -15.16
N TRP A 89 8.50 -13.05 -15.23
CA TRP A 89 7.19 -13.55 -14.80
C TRP A 89 7.03 -13.53 -13.27
N PRO A 90 5.78 -13.53 -12.76
CA PRO A 90 5.50 -13.64 -11.32
C PRO A 90 6.19 -14.87 -10.70
N GLY A 91 6.78 -14.70 -9.52
CA GLY A 91 7.53 -15.76 -8.82
C GLY A 91 8.80 -16.25 -9.52
N VAL A 92 9.31 -15.54 -10.52
CA VAL A 92 10.65 -15.82 -11.06
C VAL A 92 11.68 -14.91 -10.39
N ARG A 93 12.73 -15.52 -9.84
CA ARG A 93 13.87 -14.82 -9.23
C ARG A 93 15.14 -14.96 -10.06
N VAL A 94 15.79 -13.86 -10.39
CA VAL A 94 17.01 -13.81 -11.21
C VAL A 94 18.22 -13.44 -10.35
N PHE A 95 19.22 -14.30 -10.31
CA PHE A 95 20.47 -14.09 -9.56
C PHE A 95 21.66 -14.05 -10.50
N GLY A 96 22.40 -12.94 -10.50
CA GLY A 96 23.69 -12.87 -11.16
C GLY A 96 24.75 -13.66 -10.41
N THR A 97 25.62 -14.39 -11.11
CA THR A 97 26.61 -15.29 -10.49
C THR A 97 27.98 -15.19 -11.13
N GLY A 98 29.05 -15.35 -10.35
CA GLY A 98 30.44 -15.34 -10.82
C GLY A 98 31.30 -14.30 -10.12
N LYS A 99 32.60 -14.28 -10.46
CA LYS A 99 33.59 -13.39 -9.83
C LYS A 99 33.27 -11.90 -10.01
N THR A 100 32.65 -11.56 -11.13
CA THR A 100 32.10 -10.24 -11.43
C THR A 100 30.60 -10.39 -11.63
N ARG A 101 29.82 -9.37 -11.28
CA ARG A 101 28.39 -9.35 -11.58
C ARG A 101 28.18 -9.39 -13.10
N PRO A 102 27.18 -10.13 -13.61
CA PRO A 102 26.74 -9.93 -14.98
C PRO A 102 26.22 -8.52 -15.19
N VAL A 103 26.37 -8.01 -16.42
CA VAL A 103 25.89 -6.70 -16.84
C VAL A 103 24.88 -6.87 -17.96
N ILE A 104 23.65 -6.41 -17.79
CA ILE A 104 22.69 -6.27 -18.91
C ILE A 104 22.87 -4.88 -19.51
N THR A 105 23.14 -4.81 -20.81
CA THR A 105 23.51 -3.55 -21.47
C THR A 105 22.66 -3.23 -22.67
N LEU A 106 22.32 -1.95 -22.81
CA LEU A 106 21.75 -1.37 -24.01
C LEU A 106 22.86 -0.68 -24.81
N GLY A 107 23.04 -1.10 -26.07
CA GLY A 107 23.98 -0.42 -26.98
C GLY A 107 23.60 1.03 -27.24
N ALA A 108 24.52 1.82 -27.81
CA ALA A 108 24.22 3.19 -28.20
C ALA A 108 23.09 3.24 -29.25
N ALA A 109 22.15 4.16 -29.07
CA ALA A 109 21.00 4.38 -29.94
C ALA A 109 20.26 3.09 -30.35
N THR A 110 20.00 2.20 -29.38
CA THR A 110 19.24 0.96 -29.63
C THR A 110 17.81 1.29 -30.07
N PRO A 111 17.33 0.81 -31.23
CA PRO A 111 16.00 1.14 -31.74
C PRO A 111 14.88 0.89 -30.72
N GLY A 112 13.98 1.86 -30.55
CA GLY A 112 12.82 1.78 -29.65
C GLY A 112 13.02 2.44 -28.27
N PHE A 113 14.25 2.86 -27.94
CA PHE A 113 14.59 3.47 -26.64
C PHE A 113 14.88 4.99 -26.73
N GLN A 114 14.49 5.64 -27.82
CA GLN A 114 14.76 7.07 -28.07
C GLN A 114 13.69 8.03 -27.53
N THR A 115 12.45 7.59 -27.37
CA THR A 115 11.30 8.47 -27.10
C THR A 115 10.33 7.83 -26.10
N GLY A 116 9.70 8.65 -25.25
CA GLY A 116 8.75 8.20 -24.23
C GLY A 116 9.40 7.49 -23.05
N VAL A 117 8.81 6.40 -22.58
CA VAL A 117 9.35 5.54 -21.51
C VAL A 117 9.52 4.13 -22.06
N ALA A 118 10.73 3.58 -21.99
CA ALA A 118 11.11 2.33 -22.62
C ALA A 118 11.95 1.46 -21.69
N ASN A 119 11.42 0.32 -21.24
CA ASN A 119 12.07 -0.48 -20.20
C ASN A 119 12.95 -1.59 -20.79
N MET A 120 14.18 -1.71 -20.29
CA MET A 120 15.08 -2.82 -20.62
C MET A 120 14.59 -4.15 -20.02
N LEU A 121 14.17 -4.13 -18.76
CA LEU A 121 13.59 -5.26 -18.04
C LEU A 121 12.26 -4.86 -17.40
N PHE A 122 11.30 -5.77 -17.42
CA PHE A 122 9.92 -5.52 -17.00
C PHE A 122 9.42 -6.71 -16.17
N PHE A 123 9.07 -6.46 -14.91
CA PHE A 123 8.33 -7.42 -14.10
C PHE A 123 6.85 -7.38 -14.49
N THR A 124 6.28 -8.54 -14.82
CA THR A 124 4.92 -8.64 -15.38
C THR A 124 3.91 -9.15 -14.34
N GLY A 125 2.62 -8.98 -14.63
CA GLY A 125 1.56 -9.74 -13.97
C GLY A 125 1.38 -11.16 -14.53
N SER A 126 0.28 -11.81 -14.11
CA SER A 126 -0.07 -13.18 -14.46
C SER A 126 -0.15 -13.45 -15.96
N ARG A 127 0.32 -14.62 -16.39
CA ARG A 127 0.32 -15.06 -17.80
C ARG A 127 -1.06 -15.50 -18.26
N ALA A 128 -1.37 -15.21 -19.54
CA ALA A 128 -2.61 -15.59 -20.22
C ALA A 128 -2.93 -17.11 -20.22
N ASP A 129 -1.93 -17.97 -20.05
CA ASP A 129 -2.03 -19.43 -20.05
C ASP A 129 -2.26 -20.05 -18.64
N THR A 130 -2.36 -19.22 -17.61
CA THR A 130 -2.71 -19.65 -16.24
C THR A 130 -4.22 -19.50 -16.00
N ARG A 131 -4.80 -20.35 -15.12
CA ARG A 131 -6.25 -20.55 -14.90
C ARG A 131 -7.07 -19.30 -14.53
N ALA A 132 -6.47 -18.12 -14.41
CA ALA A 132 -7.11 -16.89 -13.95
C ALA A 132 -6.88 -15.67 -14.86
N ALA A 133 -6.19 -15.80 -15.99
CA ALA A 133 -5.99 -14.62 -16.83
C ALA A 133 -7.29 -14.25 -17.59
N PRO A 134 -7.70 -12.97 -17.57
CA PRO A 134 -8.78 -12.53 -18.44
C PRO A 134 -8.36 -12.76 -19.90
N PRO A 135 -9.30 -13.11 -20.81
CA PRO A 135 -8.98 -13.35 -22.22
C PRO A 135 -8.38 -12.13 -22.92
N LYS A 136 -8.43 -10.95 -22.27
CA LYS A 136 -7.80 -9.71 -22.68
C LYS A 136 -7.14 -9.06 -21.45
N VAL A 137 -5.91 -8.58 -21.61
CA VAL A 137 -5.19 -7.85 -20.56
C VAL A 137 -5.85 -6.49 -20.32
N PRO A 138 -6.26 -6.16 -19.08
CA PRO A 138 -6.69 -4.80 -18.74
C PRO A 138 -5.46 -3.88 -18.69
N VAL A 139 -5.58 -2.71 -19.31
CA VAL A 139 -4.58 -1.62 -19.26
C VAL A 139 -3.11 -2.08 -19.42
N PRO A 140 -2.73 -2.77 -20.53
CA PRO A 140 -1.36 -3.24 -20.73
C PRO A 140 -0.36 -2.06 -20.70
N PRO A 141 0.75 -2.14 -19.94
CA PRO A 141 1.68 -1.04 -19.83
C PRO A 141 2.36 -0.73 -21.17
N PRO A 142 2.37 0.54 -21.62
CA PRO A 142 2.81 0.91 -22.96
C PRO A 142 4.34 0.95 -23.14
N THR A 143 5.09 0.51 -22.13
CA THR A 143 6.51 0.84 -21.94
C THR A 143 7.48 -0.30 -22.29
N SER A 144 6.98 -1.41 -22.84
CA SER A 144 7.82 -2.46 -23.42
C SER A 144 8.28 -2.11 -24.84
N VAL A 145 9.41 -2.67 -25.25
CA VAL A 145 10.04 -2.46 -26.56
C VAL A 145 10.23 -3.81 -27.28
N PRO A 146 9.54 -4.05 -28.41
CA PRO A 146 8.35 -3.33 -28.86
C PRO A 146 7.20 -3.48 -27.84
N PHE A 147 6.22 -2.58 -27.90
CA PHE A 147 5.03 -2.68 -27.09
C PHE A 147 4.29 -4.00 -27.37
N ASP A 148 3.96 -4.72 -26.31
CA ASP A 148 3.22 -5.98 -26.36
C ASP A 148 1.95 -5.88 -25.50
N ALA A 149 0.80 -5.75 -26.15
CA ALA A 149 -0.51 -5.63 -25.51
C ALA A 149 -0.99 -6.93 -24.82
N THR A 150 -0.24 -8.03 -24.95
CA THR A 150 -0.52 -9.31 -24.28
C THR A 150 0.20 -9.45 -22.94
N ILE A 151 1.08 -8.51 -22.61
CA ILE A 151 1.80 -8.49 -21.35
C ILE A 151 0.98 -7.73 -20.31
N ALA A 152 0.53 -8.47 -19.30
CA ALA A 152 -0.17 -7.91 -18.15
C ALA A 152 0.77 -7.09 -17.26
N ASP A 153 0.23 -5.98 -16.74
CA ASP A 153 0.84 -5.33 -15.59
C ASP A 153 0.71 -6.22 -14.35
N ALA A 154 1.62 -6.02 -13.39
CA ALA A 154 1.46 -6.53 -12.05
C ALA A 154 0.19 -5.95 -11.39
N ASN A 155 -0.39 -6.74 -10.49
CA ASN A 155 -1.50 -6.33 -9.64
C ASN A 155 -1.18 -6.65 -8.18
N SER A 156 -2.11 -6.36 -7.25
CA SER A 156 -1.96 -6.66 -5.82
C SER A 156 -1.78 -8.15 -5.49
N GLY A 157 -1.89 -9.05 -6.48
CA GLY A 157 -1.63 -10.48 -6.39
C GLY A 157 -0.28 -10.95 -6.96
N THR A 158 0.61 -10.02 -7.36
CA THR A 158 1.84 -10.34 -8.10
C THR A 158 3.08 -10.32 -7.19
N PHE A 159 3.39 -11.48 -6.61
CA PHE A 159 4.36 -11.63 -5.51
C PHE A 159 5.68 -12.30 -5.91
N TYR A 160 6.64 -12.29 -4.96
CA TYR A 160 7.86 -13.11 -4.88
C TYR A 160 8.96 -12.89 -5.93
N SER A 161 8.69 -12.17 -7.03
CA SER A 161 9.70 -11.94 -8.06
C SER A 161 10.85 -11.10 -7.53
N ALA A 162 12.08 -11.43 -7.92
CA ALA A 162 13.25 -10.71 -7.45
C ALA A 162 14.36 -10.68 -8.49
N LEU A 163 15.23 -9.67 -8.40
CA LEU A 163 16.48 -9.62 -9.15
C LEU A 163 17.61 -9.19 -8.24
N SER A 164 18.68 -9.96 -8.23
CA SER A 164 19.84 -9.70 -7.38
C SER A 164 21.15 -9.88 -8.10
N ASN A 165 22.13 -9.04 -7.76
CA ASN A 165 23.53 -9.19 -8.20
C ASN A 165 23.72 -9.10 -9.72
N VAL A 166 22.89 -8.30 -10.41
CA VAL A 166 22.96 -8.03 -11.85
C VAL A 166 23.04 -6.53 -12.07
N ASP A 167 24.08 -6.07 -12.75
CA ASP A 167 24.28 -4.64 -13.03
C ASP A 167 23.66 -4.25 -14.39
N PHE A 168 23.38 -2.96 -14.58
CA PHE A 168 22.78 -2.42 -15.81
C PHE A 168 23.61 -1.28 -16.39
N GLU A 169 23.73 -1.23 -17.72
CA GLU A 169 24.41 -0.15 -18.44
C GLU A 169 23.56 0.34 -19.63
N ILE A 170 23.26 1.64 -19.67
CA ILE A 170 22.54 2.29 -20.77
C ILE A 170 23.51 3.14 -21.59
N GLY A 171 23.72 2.75 -22.85
CA GLY A 171 24.55 3.50 -23.80
C GLY A 171 23.94 4.83 -24.23
N ASP A 172 24.75 5.69 -24.86
CA ASP A 172 24.34 7.00 -25.34
C ASP A 172 23.23 6.94 -26.40
N GLY A 173 22.37 7.95 -26.45
CA GLY A 173 21.28 8.05 -27.43
C GLY A 173 20.05 7.22 -27.09
N ASN A 174 19.88 6.82 -25.83
CA ASN A 174 18.70 6.10 -25.34
C ASN A 174 17.97 6.89 -24.22
N PRO A 175 17.55 8.16 -24.44
CA PRO A 175 17.03 9.02 -23.37
C PRO A 175 15.69 8.57 -22.77
N ALA A 176 14.95 7.67 -23.43
CA ALA A 176 13.73 7.07 -22.90
C ALA A 176 13.98 5.81 -22.08
N ALA A 177 15.20 5.27 -22.10
CA ALA A 177 15.50 3.99 -21.49
C ALA A 177 15.45 4.05 -19.96
N THR A 178 14.79 3.05 -19.38
CA THR A 178 14.89 2.71 -17.97
C THR A 178 15.50 1.31 -17.86
N ALA A 179 16.27 1.04 -16.81
CA ALA A 179 16.89 -0.28 -16.67
C ALA A 179 15.87 -1.33 -16.21
N VAL A 180 15.07 -1.01 -15.19
CA VAL A 180 14.07 -1.93 -14.64
C VAL A 180 12.76 -1.20 -14.40
N ARG A 181 11.65 -1.74 -14.92
CA ARG A 181 10.32 -1.42 -14.40
C ARG A 181 9.95 -2.37 -13.28
N PHE A 182 9.90 -1.87 -12.05
CA PHE A 182 9.82 -2.67 -10.83
C PHE A 182 8.47 -2.50 -10.12
N HIS A 183 7.37 -2.56 -10.86
CA HIS A 183 6.01 -2.43 -10.34
C HIS A 183 5.50 -3.79 -9.87
N LEU A 184 5.48 -4.06 -8.57
CA LEU A 184 5.15 -5.36 -7.97
C LEU A 184 4.53 -5.22 -6.57
N ALA A 185 3.95 -6.31 -6.06
CA ALA A 185 3.40 -6.45 -4.71
C ALA A 185 4.45 -7.04 -3.72
N GLN A 186 4.00 -7.53 -2.56
CA GLN A 186 4.88 -7.91 -1.44
C GLN A 186 5.89 -9.01 -1.80
N HIS A 187 6.94 -9.05 -0.99
CA HIS A 187 7.99 -10.07 -1.04
C HIS A 187 8.79 -10.09 -2.37
N ALA A 188 8.71 -8.98 -3.12
CA ALA A 188 9.53 -8.69 -4.29
C ALA A 188 10.68 -7.75 -3.93
N TYR A 189 11.87 -8.02 -4.46
CA TYR A 189 13.04 -7.17 -4.19
C TYR A 189 14.02 -7.01 -5.36
N LEU A 190 14.71 -5.87 -5.37
CA LEU A 190 15.97 -5.68 -6.08
C LEU A 190 17.12 -5.61 -5.07
N SER A 191 18.22 -6.32 -5.31
CA SER A 191 19.39 -6.21 -4.43
C SER A 191 20.75 -6.32 -5.10
N HIS A 192 21.75 -5.63 -4.56
CA HIS A 192 23.13 -5.69 -5.05
C HIS A 192 23.26 -5.31 -6.54
N VAL A 193 22.73 -4.15 -6.93
CA VAL A 193 22.69 -3.71 -8.33
C VAL A 193 23.37 -2.37 -8.51
N ASP A 194 24.23 -2.28 -9.51
CA ASP A 194 24.70 -1.01 -10.03
C ASP A 194 23.94 -0.63 -11.31
N PHE A 195 23.39 0.58 -11.33
CA PHE A 195 22.73 1.20 -12.46
C PHE A 195 23.63 2.27 -13.04
N HIS A 196 24.27 1.99 -14.17
CA HIS A 196 24.98 2.97 -14.97
C HIS A 196 24.05 3.53 -16.06
N ILE A 197 23.36 4.61 -15.73
CA ILE A 197 22.17 5.07 -16.47
C ILE A 197 22.55 5.94 -17.67
N GLY A 198 23.73 6.59 -17.65
CA GLY A 198 24.25 7.33 -18.79
C GLY A 198 23.24 8.36 -19.33
N SER A 199 22.87 8.23 -20.61
CA SER A 199 21.87 9.10 -21.25
C SER A 199 20.42 8.79 -20.87
N GLY A 200 20.15 7.66 -20.23
CA GLY A 200 18.82 7.14 -19.92
C GLY A 200 17.97 8.00 -18.98
N LEU A 201 16.69 7.63 -18.90
CA LEU A 201 15.66 8.26 -18.09
C LEU A 201 15.84 7.91 -16.60
N ALA A 202 15.90 6.62 -16.27
CA ALA A 202 15.99 6.18 -14.88
C ALA A 202 16.70 4.82 -14.73
N GLY A 203 17.24 4.53 -13.55
CA GLY A 203 17.61 3.16 -13.18
C GLY A 203 16.35 2.33 -12.95
N ILE A 204 15.46 2.82 -12.10
CA ILE A 204 14.18 2.17 -11.81
C ILE A 204 13.02 3.08 -12.23
N TYR A 205 12.05 2.53 -12.93
CA TYR A 205 10.78 3.17 -13.27
C TYR A 205 9.61 2.42 -12.63
N GLN A 206 8.81 3.11 -11.82
CA GLN A 206 7.86 2.51 -10.88
C GLN A 206 8.54 1.52 -9.91
N VAL A 207 7.95 1.34 -8.74
CA VAL A 207 8.62 0.64 -7.63
C VAL A 207 7.70 -0.37 -6.95
N GLY A 208 8.28 -1.23 -6.11
CA GLY A 208 7.58 -2.23 -5.30
C GLY A 208 8.38 -3.53 -5.18
N ASN A 209 8.68 -4.12 -4.03
CA ASN A 209 8.37 -3.71 -2.65
C ASN A 209 9.63 -3.19 -1.93
N VAL A 210 10.79 -3.81 -2.19
CA VAL A 210 12.06 -3.48 -1.52
C VAL A 210 13.21 -3.27 -2.52
N GLY A 211 14.06 -2.27 -2.28
CA GLY A 211 15.38 -2.16 -2.89
C GLY A 211 16.49 -2.15 -1.83
N GLN A 212 17.57 -2.90 -2.04
CA GLN A 212 18.67 -3.01 -1.06
C GLN A 212 20.05 -3.00 -1.72
N ASP A 213 20.99 -2.19 -1.21
CA ASP A 213 22.35 -2.09 -1.77
C ASP A 213 22.32 -1.78 -3.28
N LEU A 214 21.57 -0.72 -3.63
CA LEU A 214 21.43 -0.24 -5.01
C LEU A 214 22.27 1.02 -5.21
N ARG A 215 22.98 1.11 -6.34
CA ARG A 215 23.84 2.25 -6.65
C ARG A 215 23.50 2.83 -8.02
N PHE A 216 23.22 4.13 -8.07
CA PHE A 216 22.74 4.82 -9.27
C PHE A 216 23.76 5.86 -9.75
N PHE A 217 24.28 5.68 -10.96
CA PHE A 217 25.31 6.53 -11.56
C PHE A 217 24.79 7.22 -12.83
N GLY A 218 24.77 8.55 -12.83
CA GLY A 218 24.29 9.35 -13.95
C GLY A 218 22.78 9.17 -14.20
N GLY A 219 22.33 9.42 -15.43
CA GLY A 219 20.90 9.38 -15.78
C GLY A 219 20.17 10.69 -15.51
N ARG A 220 18.92 10.78 -15.96
CA ARG A 220 18.04 11.91 -15.61
C ARG A 220 17.62 11.79 -14.14
N TYR A 221 17.15 10.59 -13.77
CA TYR A 221 16.81 10.19 -12.40
C TYR A 221 17.51 8.89 -12.03
N GLY A 222 17.69 8.61 -10.75
CA GLY A 222 18.04 7.27 -10.27
C GLY A 222 16.79 6.40 -10.21
N ILE A 223 15.77 6.92 -9.54
CA ILE A 223 14.42 6.33 -9.45
C ILE A 223 13.40 7.37 -9.95
N LEU A 224 12.48 6.94 -10.80
CA LEU A 224 11.24 7.64 -11.15
C LEU A 224 10.09 6.74 -10.70
N SER A 225 9.49 7.02 -9.54
CA SER A 225 8.46 6.15 -8.98
C SER A 225 7.05 6.46 -9.50
N GLU A 226 6.15 5.54 -9.20
CA GLU A 226 4.69 5.69 -9.10
C GLU A 226 4.28 4.78 -7.93
N LYS A 227 3.00 4.77 -7.56
CA LYS A 227 2.43 3.78 -6.62
C LYS A 227 2.96 2.39 -6.92
N THR A 228 3.23 1.62 -5.88
CA THR A 228 3.42 0.17 -6.03
C THR A 228 2.15 -0.46 -6.60
N SER A 229 2.21 -1.67 -7.17
CA SER A 229 1.00 -2.30 -7.74
C SER A 229 -0.18 -2.46 -6.79
N PRO A 230 0.01 -2.56 -5.47
CA PRO A 230 -1.06 -2.53 -4.48
C PRO A 230 -1.24 -1.17 -3.76
N ALA A 231 -0.44 -0.16 -4.12
CA ALA A 231 -0.35 1.13 -3.43
C ALA A 231 0.06 1.04 -1.96
N TRP A 232 0.83 0.01 -1.59
CA TRP A 232 1.60 -0.02 -0.33
C TRP A 232 2.94 0.69 -0.49
N GLN A 233 3.67 0.83 0.61
CA GLN A 233 4.95 1.53 0.68
C GLN A 233 6.05 0.85 -0.15
N TYR A 234 7.10 1.63 -0.46
CA TYR A 234 8.35 1.12 -1.02
C TYR A 234 9.52 1.48 -0.11
N THR A 235 10.31 0.49 0.29
CA THR A 235 11.50 0.69 1.13
C THR A 235 12.80 0.53 0.35
N LEU A 236 13.67 1.55 0.46
CA LEU A 236 15.03 1.57 -0.10
C LEU A 236 16.09 1.60 1.01
N LEU A 237 16.88 0.53 1.09
CA LEU A 237 17.89 0.31 2.11
C LEU A 237 19.31 0.42 1.51
N ASP A 238 20.24 0.98 2.29
CA ASP A 238 21.68 0.89 2.06
C ASP A 238 22.15 1.35 0.66
N SER A 239 21.46 2.32 0.07
CA SER A 239 21.61 2.68 -1.34
C SER A 239 22.30 4.03 -1.58
N SER A 240 22.80 4.28 -2.79
CA SER A 240 23.51 5.52 -3.13
C SER A 240 23.20 6.07 -4.52
N PHE A 241 23.13 7.39 -4.62
CA PHE A 241 22.87 8.14 -5.84
C PHE A 241 24.02 9.11 -6.13
N GLU A 242 24.49 9.13 -7.37
CA GLU A 242 25.63 9.94 -7.82
C GLU A 242 25.36 10.52 -9.22
N GLY A 243 25.27 11.85 -9.32
CA GLY A 243 25.37 12.56 -10.59
C GLY A 243 24.15 12.52 -11.50
N GLN A 244 22.95 12.31 -10.96
CA GLN A 244 21.69 12.48 -11.72
C GLN A 244 21.52 13.93 -12.21
N ARG A 245 20.98 14.10 -13.42
CA ARG A 245 20.87 15.41 -14.08
C ARG A 245 19.76 16.30 -13.52
N ASP A 246 18.66 15.72 -13.04
CA ASP A 246 17.49 16.46 -12.55
C ASP A 246 17.32 16.24 -11.04
N ALA A 247 17.06 15.00 -10.62
CA ALA A 247 16.95 14.61 -9.21
C ALA A 247 17.48 13.19 -8.97
N ALA A 248 17.94 12.88 -7.76
CA ALA A 248 18.27 11.50 -7.42
C ALA A 248 17.03 10.60 -7.46
N ILE A 249 15.93 11.05 -6.85
CA ILE A 249 14.63 10.38 -6.87
C ILE A 249 13.57 11.39 -7.28
N ARG A 250 12.76 11.04 -8.27
CA ARG A 250 11.49 11.71 -8.56
C ARG A 250 10.36 10.81 -8.06
N GLU A 251 9.62 11.32 -7.10
CA GLU A 251 8.68 10.61 -6.24
C GLU A 251 7.23 10.92 -6.66
N HIS A 252 6.40 9.87 -6.72
CA HIS A 252 4.99 9.91 -7.05
C HIS A 252 4.19 8.83 -6.27
N GLU A 253 3.71 9.16 -5.07
CA GLU A 253 2.81 8.32 -4.24
C GLU A 253 3.32 6.90 -3.96
N ALA A 254 4.63 6.71 -3.84
CA ALA A 254 5.23 5.40 -3.58
C ALA A 254 5.25 5.03 -2.08
N GLY A 255 4.90 5.94 -1.17
CA GLY A 255 5.06 5.74 0.27
C GLY A 255 6.53 5.50 0.62
N LEU A 256 7.42 6.37 0.12
CA LEU A 256 8.85 6.10 0.06
C LEU A 256 9.51 6.08 1.45
N THR A 257 10.15 4.97 1.80
CA THR A 257 10.96 4.81 3.01
C THR A 257 12.44 4.65 2.66
N LEU A 258 13.30 5.50 3.21
CA LEU A 258 14.75 5.49 2.96
C LEU A 258 15.51 5.17 4.24
N VAL A 259 16.42 4.19 4.21
CA VAL A 259 17.32 3.89 5.35
C VAL A 259 18.76 3.80 4.88
N ASN A 260 19.66 4.54 5.54
CA ASN A 260 21.09 4.57 5.22
C ASN A 260 21.39 4.97 3.76
N THR A 261 20.52 5.76 3.14
CA THR A 261 20.68 6.24 1.76
C THR A 261 21.68 7.38 1.68
N SER A 262 22.44 7.48 0.59
CA SER A 262 23.29 8.64 0.31
C SER A 262 23.07 9.22 -1.07
N ILE A 263 23.08 10.55 -1.17
CA ILE A 263 22.77 11.29 -2.38
C ILE A 263 23.85 12.35 -2.60
N HIS A 264 24.52 12.26 -3.74
CA HIS A 264 25.71 13.06 -4.04
C HIS A 264 25.63 13.72 -5.40
N ASN A 265 26.08 14.97 -5.48
CA ASN A 265 26.34 15.66 -6.75
C ASN A 265 25.12 15.74 -7.68
N VAL A 266 23.96 16.09 -7.13
CA VAL A 266 22.68 16.22 -7.86
C VAL A 266 22.08 17.62 -7.66
N PRO A 267 21.21 18.10 -8.55
CA PRO A 267 20.48 19.34 -8.29
C PRO A 267 19.49 19.18 -7.14
N VAL A 268 18.62 18.17 -7.22
CA VAL A 268 17.62 17.86 -6.19
C VAL A 268 17.86 16.46 -5.65
N GLY A 269 17.74 16.29 -4.34
CA GLY A 269 17.77 14.96 -3.74
C GLY A 269 16.51 14.18 -4.08
N ILE A 270 15.38 14.58 -3.49
CA ILE A 270 14.08 13.95 -3.69
C ILE A 270 13.10 15.00 -4.18
N GLU A 271 12.48 14.77 -5.34
CA GLU A 271 11.49 15.67 -5.93
C GLU A 271 10.11 15.01 -5.90
N ILE A 272 9.19 15.53 -5.08
CA ILE A 272 7.79 15.10 -5.10
C ILE A 272 7.08 15.81 -6.25
N ASP A 273 6.35 15.04 -7.04
CA ASP A 273 5.67 15.52 -8.23
C ASP A 273 4.65 16.62 -7.96
N ARG A 274 4.51 17.54 -8.92
CA ARG A 274 3.59 18.69 -8.80
C ARG A 274 2.15 18.19 -8.64
N GLY A 275 1.45 18.72 -7.63
CA GLY A 275 0.05 18.37 -7.37
C GLY A 275 -0.13 17.05 -6.61
N TYR A 276 0.97 16.40 -6.21
CA TYR A 276 0.96 15.16 -5.45
C TYR A 276 1.59 15.33 -4.06
N GLY A 277 1.04 14.60 -3.10
CA GLY A 277 1.65 14.36 -1.80
C GLY A 277 2.29 12.97 -1.76
N ASP A 278 3.00 12.67 -0.69
CA ASP A 278 3.53 11.33 -0.41
C ASP A 278 3.74 11.12 1.09
N TRP A 279 3.84 9.85 1.49
CA TRP A 279 4.29 9.42 2.80
C TRP A 279 5.80 9.13 2.75
N LEU A 280 6.61 10.18 2.74
CA LEU A 280 8.07 10.08 2.65
C LEU A 280 8.70 10.03 4.04
N TRP A 281 9.45 8.97 4.35
CA TRP A 281 10.26 8.87 5.57
C TRP A 281 11.73 8.55 5.29
N GLY A 282 12.65 9.38 5.81
CA GLY A 282 14.09 9.16 5.69
C GLY A 282 14.79 8.95 7.03
N ARG A 283 15.46 7.80 7.21
CA ARG A 283 16.30 7.46 8.36
C ARG A 283 17.77 7.43 7.95
N ASP A 284 18.59 8.27 8.60
CA ASP A 284 20.05 8.34 8.34
C ASP A 284 20.42 8.66 6.89
N VAL A 285 19.61 9.50 6.22
CA VAL A 285 19.86 9.94 4.84
C VAL A 285 20.99 10.97 4.80
N ARG A 286 21.94 10.78 3.88
CA ARG A 286 23.10 11.65 3.72
C ARG A 286 23.08 12.38 2.39
N PHE A 287 23.06 13.71 2.44
CA PHE A 287 23.11 14.59 1.27
C PHE A 287 24.46 15.29 1.18
N GLU A 288 25.14 15.22 0.03
CA GLU A 288 26.39 15.94 -0.20
C GLU A 288 26.39 16.60 -1.58
N ASN A 289 26.72 17.90 -1.62
CA ASN A 289 26.75 18.68 -2.86
C ASN A 289 25.43 18.59 -3.64
N VAL A 290 24.32 18.83 -2.93
CA VAL A 290 22.99 18.97 -3.54
C VAL A 290 22.77 20.44 -3.82
N SER A 291 22.79 20.84 -5.09
CA SER A 291 22.94 22.25 -5.44
C SER A 291 21.67 23.08 -5.29
N ASP A 292 20.50 22.45 -5.32
CA ASP A 292 19.20 23.12 -5.22
C ASP A 292 18.49 22.85 -3.89
N ALA A 293 17.93 21.65 -3.69
CA ALA A 293 17.24 21.28 -2.45
C ALA A 293 17.40 19.79 -2.13
N ALA A 294 17.54 19.43 -0.85
CA ALA A 294 17.54 18.01 -0.45
C ALA A 294 16.17 17.36 -0.71
N VAL A 295 15.07 18.05 -0.42
CA VAL A 295 13.71 17.62 -0.77
C VAL A 295 12.88 18.78 -1.33
N VAL A 296 12.12 18.52 -2.39
CA VAL A 296 11.06 19.40 -2.91
C VAL A 296 9.72 18.77 -2.58
N ILE A 297 8.89 19.51 -1.84
CA ILE A 297 7.58 19.11 -1.32
C ILE A 297 6.49 19.80 -2.15
N SER A 298 5.49 19.04 -2.57
CA SER A 298 4.33 19.51 -3.34
C SER A 298 3.02 19.19 -2.59
N ASN A 299 1.89 19.73 -3.06
CA ASN A 299 0.56 19.51 -2.50
C ASN A 299 0.49 19.87 -1.00
N GLU A 300 0.89 21.09 -0.69
CA GLU A 300 0.85 21.63 0.67
C GLU A 300 -0.58 21.64 1.26
N ASP A 301 -0.69 21.59 2.59
CA ASP A 301 -1.97 21.58 3.31
C ASP A 301 -2.95 20.46 2.89
N ASN A 302 -2.39 19.31 2.48
CA ASN A 302 -3.11 18.07 2.20
C ASN A 302 -2.69 16.96 3.17
N VAL A 303 -3.66 16.15 3.63
CA VAL A 303 -3.42 15.10 4.63
C VAL A 303 -2.51 13.98 4.11
N TYR A 304 -2.45 13.79 2.80
CA TYR A 304 -1.58 12.81 2.14
C TYR A 304 -0.14 13.29 1.95
N THR A 305 0.15 14.57 2.25
CA THR A 305 1.52 15.09 2.22
C THR A 305 2.14 14.97 3.61
N GLN A 306 2.85 13.87 3.83
CA GLN A 306 3.41 13.47 5.12
C GLN A 306 4.92 13.20 4.96
N ILE A 307 5.74 14.20 5.22
CA ILE A 307 7.18 14.19 4.91
C ILE A 307 7.99 14.21 6.20
N GLY A 308 8.92 13.28 6.39
CA GLY A 308 9.73 13.21 7.60
C GLY A 308 11.16 12.71 7.40
N PHE A 309 12.07 13.22 8.22
CA PHE A 309 13.44 12.72 8.32
C PHE A 309 13.88 12.61 9.77
N GLN A 310 14.63 11.55 10.08
CA GLN A 310 15.32 11.38 11.36
C GLN A 310 16.81 11.12 11.11
N ASP A 311 17.63 11.97 11.72
CA ASP A 311 19.10 11.92 11.63
C ASP A 311 19.68 12.05 10.21
N ALA A 312 19.06 12.87 9.36
CA ALA A 312 19.66 13.24 8.09
C ALA A 312 20.91 14.11 8.30
N THR A 313 21.90 13.96 7.41
CA THR A 313 23.13 14.78 7.43
C THR A 313 23.36 15.40 6.08
N ALA A 314 23.86 16.63 6.08
CA ALA A 314 24.00 17.43 4.88
C ALA A 314 25.34 18.16 4.84
N SER A 315 25.98 18.19 3.68
CA SER A 315 27.17 19.00 3.39
C SER A 315 27.04 19.70 2.04
N ALA A 316 27.25 21.01 1.99
CA ALA A 316 27.03 21.83 0.80
C ALA A 316 25.61 21.64 0.21
N VAL A 317 24.61 21.81 1.07
CA VAL A 317 23.19 21.76 0.72
C VAL A 317 22.55 23.07 1.20
N PRO A 318 22.25 24.02 0.30
CA PRO A 318 21.80 25.36 0.70
C PRO A 318 20.36 25.36 1.23
N ILE A 319 19.51 24.49 0.70
CA ILE A 319 18.10 24.34 1.10
C ILE A 319 17.87 22.88 1.46
N PHE A 320 17.41 22.65 2.69
CA PHE A 320 17.02 21.31 3.10
C PHE A 320 15.66 20.95 2.48
N ALA A 321 14.64 21.77 2.70
CA ALA A 321 13.30 21.55 2.13
C ALA A 321 12.82 22.78 1.35
N ARG A 322 12.26 22.56 0.17
CA ARG A 322 11.57 23.58 -0.62
C ARG A 322 10.11 23.17 -0.82
N PHE A 323 9.22 24.09 -0.56
CA PHE A 323 7.78 23.94 -0.74
C PHE A 323 7.37 24.54 -2.08
N ARG A 324 6.88 23.70 -3.00
CA ARG A 324 6.66 24.07 -4.40
C ARG A 324 5.52 25.07 -4.57
N ASP A 325 4.45 24.92 -3.79
CA ASP A 325 3.20 25.65 -4.01
C ASP A 325 3.26 27.03 -3.35
N SER A 326 3.81 27.12 -2.13
CA SER A 326 3.98 28.36 -1.38
C SER A 326 5.30 29.07 -1.65
N GLY A 327 6.30 28.38 -2.22
CA GLY A 327 7.66 28.89 -2.40
C GLY A 327 8.47 29.00 -1.11
N LYS A 328 7.94 28.54 0.04
CA LYS A 328 8.65 28.54 1.32
C LYS A 328 9.87 27.62 1.25
N THR A 329 10.88 27.92 2.08
CA THR A 329 12.09 27.09 2.19
C THR A 329 12.52 26.91 3.64
N VAL A 330 13.16 25.77 3.90
CA VAL A 330 13.94 25.51 5.11
C VAL A 330 15.41 25.52 4.72
N ALA A 331 16.11 26.59 5.12
CA ALA A 331 17.52 26.77 4.80
C ALA A 331 18.41 25.73 5.50
N GLY A 332 19.51 25.36 4.85
CA GLY A 332 20.58 24.55 5.46
C GLY A 332 21.32 25.33 6.55
N GLN A 333 21.77 24.64 7.60
CA GLN A 333 22.42 25.25 8.77
C GLN A 333 23.95 25.28 8.62
N GLY A 334 24.45 26.15 7.76
CA GLY A 334 25.89 26.30 7.48
C GLY A 334 26.43 25.29 6.46
N ALA A 335 27.76 25.17 6.36
CA ALA A 335 28.41 24.34 5.34
C ALA A 335 28.15 22.83 5.53
N ARG A 336 27.95 22.40 6.78
CA ARG A 336 27.64 21.02 7.19
C ARG A 336 26.69 21.05 8.38
N TYR A 337 25.66 20.23 8.35
CA TYR A 337 24.68 20.16 9.43
C TYR A 337 24.07 18.76 9.57
N ARG A 338 23.49 18.51 10.75
CA ARG A 338 22.62 17.37 11.01
C ARG A 338 21.21 17.88 11.22
N VAL A 339 20.26 17.27 10.53
CA VAL A 339 18.83 17.39 10.78
C VAL A 339 18.45 16.21 11.66
N LYS A 340 18.38 16.44 12.97
CA LYS A 340 18.03 15.39 13.93
C LYS A 340 16.58 14.95 13.71
N ALA A 341 15.68 15.91 13.47
CA ALA A 341 14.31 15.64 13.08
C ALA A 341 13.81 16.72 12.11
N PHE A 342 13.08 16.29 11.09
CA PHE A 342 12.27 17.13 10.23
C PHE A 342 10.90 16.48 10.05
N SER A 343 9.83 17.27 10.07
CA SER A 343 8.52 16.82 9.62
C SER A 343 7.74 17.93 8.94
N TYR A 344 6.93 17.57 7.96
CA TYR A 344 5.87 18.39 7.40
C TYR A 344 4.61 17.54 7.17
N GLY A 345 3.45 18.10 7.50
CA GLY A 345 2.15 17.47 7.28
C GLY A 345 1.21 17.67 8.47
N LEU A 346 0.06 16.99 8.45
CA LEU A 346 -0.94 17.10 9.51
C LEU A 346 -0.35 16.57 10.82
N THR A 347 -0.23 17.46 11.80
CA THR A 347 0.39 17.16 13.08
C THR A 347 -0.64 17.22 14.20
N LEU A 348 -0.74 16.13 14.96
CA LEU A 348 -1.65 15.99 16.08
C LEU A 348 -0.95 16.43 17.39
N PRO A 349 -1.50 17.41 18.12
CA PRO A 349 -0.95 17.84 19.41
C PRO A 349 -0.99 16.76 20.50
N GLY A 350 -1.89 15.78 20.36
CA GLY A 350 -2.11 14.68 21.30
C GLY A 350 -3.35 13.88 20.93
N LEU A 351 -3.65 12.85 21.72
CA LEU A 351 -4.86 12.03 21.56
C LEU A 351 -6.13 12.90 21.69
N GLY A 352 -7.14 12.65 20.85
CA GLY A 352 -8.40 13.39 20.85
C GLY A 352 -8.36 14.78 20.18
N ALA A 353 -7.19 15.24 19.74
CA ALA A 353 -7.05 16.57 19.13
C ALA A 353 -7.22 16.54 17.61
N THR A 354 -7.82 17.59 17.05
CA THR A 354 -7.76 17.85 15.60
C THR A 354 -6.37 18.34 15.21
N GLY A 355 -5.85 17.83 14.09
CA GLY A 355 -4.52 18.17 13.60
C GLY A 355 -4.40 19.58 13.02
N LYS A 356 -3.15 20.02 12.89
CA LYS A 356 -2.78 21.24 12.13
C LYS A 356 -1.58 20.94 11.26
N TYR A 357 -1.53 21.50 10.06
CA TYR A 357 -0.35 21.41 9.21
C TYR A 357 0.80 22.22 9.83
N GLU A 358 1.93 21.57 10.06
CA GLU A 358 3.10 22.17 10.67
C GLU A 358 4.37 21.72 9.95
N THR A 359 5.36 22.61 9.88
CA THR A 359 6.75 22.24 9.58
C THR A 359 7.54 22.26 10.89
N ARG A 360 8.13 21.13 11.29
CA ARG A 360 9.00 21.01 12.46
C ARG A 360 10.42 20.73 12.00
N VAL A 361 11.38 21.47 12.55
CA VAL A 361 12.80 21.35 12.17
C VAL A 361 13.67 21.42 13.42
N ASP A 362 14.45 20.36 13.65
CA ASP A 362 15.55 20.31 14.62
C ASP A 362 16.84 20.03 13.84
N ALA A 363 17.57 21.10 13.53
CA ALA A 363 18.79 21.05 12.74
C ALA A 363 19.90 21.91 13.37
N ALA A 364 21.13 21.40 13.34
CA ALA A 364 22.29 22.09 13.91
C ALA A 364 23.54 21.90 13.04
N PRO A 365 24.42 22.92 12.95
CA PRO A 365 25.71 22.78 12.28
C PRO A 365 26.57 21.72 12.96
N ILE A 366 27.38 21.02 12.18
CA ILE A 366 28.34 20.02 12.67
C ILE A 366 29.75 20.31 12.17
N PRO A 367 30.81 20.05 12.96
CA PRO A 367 32.18 20.38 12.56
C PRO A 367 32.68 19.51 11.41
N ALA A 368 32.23 18.26 11.34
CA ALA A 368 32.58 17.30 10.29
C ALA A 368 31.41 16.35 10.02
N MET A 369 31.33 15.83 8.79
CA MET A 369 30.38 14.79 8.46
C MET A 369 30.69 13.52 9.26
N PRO A 370 29.70 12.86 9.86
CA PRO A 370 29.94 11.62 10.57
C PRO A 370 30.39 10.51 9.62
N LYS A 371 31.02 9.47 10.19
CA LYS A 371 31.29 8.23 9.47
C LYS A 371 29.95 7.62 9.03
N ARG A 372 29.91 7.02 7.83
CA ARG A 372 28.77 6.20 7.40
C ARG A 372 28.52 5.10 8.43
N ILE A 373 27.24 4.92 8.79
CA ILE A 373 26.81 3.81 9.63
C ILE A 373 26.99 2.48 8.85
N PRO A 374 27.11 1.34 9.55
CA PRO A 374 27.05 0.03 8.91
C PRO A 374 25.76 -0.15 8.11
N PRO A 375 25.75 -1.03 7.09
CA PRO A 375 24.51 -1.40 6.40
C PRO A 375 23.42 -1.86 7.36
N ALA A 376 22.18 -1.46 7.11
CA ALA A 376 21.00 -1.87 7.85
C ALA A 376 20.75 -3.38 7.71
N ILE A 377 21.03 -3.93 6.52
CA ILE A 377 20.95 -5.37 6.27
C ILE A 377 22.34 -6.00 6.27
N ARG A 378 22.50 -7.01 7.13
CA ARG A 378 23.76 -7.75 7.24
C ARG A 378 23.97 -8.64 6.03
N ALA A 379 25.17 -8.57 5.45
CA ALA A 379 25.53 -9.44 4.34
C ALA A 379 25.49 -10.93 4.71
N LEU A 380 24.99 -11.76 3.81
CA LEU A 380 25.08 -13.21 3.93
C LEU A 380 26.53 -13.70 3.82
N PRO A 381 26.90 -14.81 4.47
CA PRO A 381 28.19 -15.46 4.26
C PRO A 381 28.38 -15.84 2.77
N PRO A 382 29.62 -15.84 2.24
CA PRO A 382 29.88 -16.24 0.86
C PRO A 382 29.40 -17.67 0.56
N VAL A 383 28.91 -17.91 -0.66
CA VAL A 383 28.38 -19.22 -1.13
C VAL A 383 29.33 -20.40 -0.86
N ALA A 384 30.65 -20.17 -0.91
CA ALA A 384 31.65 -21.20 -0.62
C ALA A 384 31.59 -21.77 0.82
N GLN A 385 30.92 -21.09 1.75
CA GLN A 385 30.72 -21.56 3.13
C GLN A 385 29.42 -22.33 3.32
N TRP A 386 28.55 -22.40 2.29
CA TRP A 386 27.22 -22.93 2.41
C TRP A 386 27.25 -24.46 2.39
N PHE A 387 26.76 -25.09 3.45
CA PHE A 387 26.59 -26.53 3.51
C PHE A 387 25.19 -26.91 3.03
N ASP A 388 25.09 -27.66 1.93
CA ASP A 388 23.82 -28.19 1.42
C ASP A 388 23.22 -29.21 2.42
N VAL A 389 22.05 -28.90 2.95
CA VAL A 389 21.35 -29.73 3.94
C VAL A 389 21.09 -31.18 3.48
N ARG A 390 20.99 -31.41 2.17
CA ARG A 390 20.81 -32.76 1.60
C ARG A 390 22.04 -33.64 1.80
N SER A 391 23.22 -33.03 1.93
CA SER A 391 24.46 -33.75 2.26
C SER A 391 24.43 -34.33 3.68
N ALA A 392 23.58 -33.79 4.57
CA ALA A 392 23.29 -34.37 5.89
C ALA A 392 22.15 -35.41 5.87
N GLY A 393 21.56 -35.69 4.69
CA GLY A 393 20.54 -36.73 4.50
C GLY A 393 19.11 -36.22 4.30
N ALA A 394 18.86 -34.91 4.46
CA ALA A 394 17.54 -34.32 4.23
C ALA A 394 17.08 -34.51 2.78
N LYS A 395 15.78 -34.73 2.57
CA LYS A 395 15.20 -35.02 1.25
C LYS A 395 14.51 -33.82 0.64
N GLY A 396 13.73 -33.07 1.43
CA GLY A 396 12.93 -31.95 0.92
C GLY A 396 11.85 -32.39 -0.08
N ASP A 397 11.28 -33.59 0.14
CA ASP A 397 10.36 -34.27 -0.79
C ASP A 397 8.88 -34.21 -0.38
N ASP A 398 8.55 -33.42 0.65
CA ASP A 398 7.23 -33.36 1.29
C ASP A 398 6.70 -34.71 1.80
N ALA A 399 7.58 -35.65 2.16
CA ALA A 399 7.18 -36.96 2.67
C ALA A 399 8.08 -37.44 3.81
N THR A 400 9.40 -37.36 3.62
CA THR A 400 10.39 -37.80 4.59
C THR A 400 10.47 -36.85 5.77
N ASP A 401 10.46 -37.38 6.99
CA ASP A 401 10.76 -36.60 8.19
C ASP A 401 12.26 -36.25 8.21
N ASP A 402 12.58 -35.02 7.86
CA ASP A 402 13.93 -34.48 7.74
C ASP A 402 14.44 -33.89 9.06
N THR A 403 13.68 -33.96 10.17
CA THR A 403 14.02 -33.29 11.45
C THR A 403 15.43 -33.61 11.92
N ALA A 404 15.78 -34.90 11.98
CA ALA A 404 17.08 -35.33 12.51
C ALA A 404 18.23 -34.93 11.57
N ALA A 405 18.03 -35.00 10.26
CA ALA A 405 19.05 -34.64 9.27
C ALA A 405 19.31 -33.12 9.27
N ILE A 406 18.24 -32.32 9.34
CA ILE A 406 18.35 -30.86 9.40
C ILE A 406 18.97 -30.43 10.72
N GLN A 407 18.54 -30.99 11.85
CA GLN A 407 19.14 -30.68 13.15
C GLN A 407 20.63 -31.05 13.15
N HIS A 408 21.01 -32.20 12.59
CA HIS A 408 22.41 -32.58 12.47
C HIS A 408 23.24 -31.59 11.65
N ALA A 409 22.70 -31.10 10.51
CA ALA A 409 23.34 -30.04 9.73
C ALA A 409 23.49 -28.75 10.56
N ILE A 410 22.44 -28.35 11.28
CA ILE A 410 22.44 -27.18 12.16
C ILE A 410 23.42 -27.35 13.32
N ASP A 411 23.66 -28.56 13.83
CA ASP A 411 24.59 -28.79 14.94
C ASP A 411 26.05 -28.73 14.47
N THR A 412 26.32 -29.20 13.24
CA THR A 412 27.68 -29.41 12.72
C THR A 412 28.21 -28.29 11.82
N HIS A 413 27.33 -27.52 11.15
CA HIS A 413 27.73 -26.48 10.20
C HIS A 413 27.09 -25.14 10.53
N ARG A 414 27.89 -24.06 10.54
CA ARG A 414 27.42 -22.69 10.79
C ARG A 414 26.38 -22.23 9.78
N VAL A 415 26.65 -22.45 8.49
CA VAL A 415 25.84 -21.97 7.36
C VAL A 415 25.21 -23.16 6.66
N VAL A 416 23.89 -23.27 6.73
CA VAL A 416 23.10 -24.37 6.15
C VAL A 416 22.25 -23.81 5.02
N TYR A 417 22.47 -24.33 3.82
CA TYR A 417 21.72 -23.98 2.63
C TYR A 417 20.64 -25.02 2.34
N PHE A 418 19.44 -24.54 2.06
CA PHE A 418 18.28 -25.32 1.66
C PHE A 418 18.05 -25.11 0.17
N PRO A 419 18.40 -26.08 -0.68
CA PRO A 419 17.95 -26.09 -2.07
C PRO A 419 16.41 -26.17 -2.13
N THR A 420 15.83 -25.77 -3.26
CA THR A 420 14.39 -25.90 -3.51
C THR A 420 13.83 -27.27 -3.11
N GLY A 421 12.82 -27.28 -2.24
CA GLY A 421 12.23 -28.48 -1.64
C GLY A 421 11.29 -28.17 -0.47
N PHE A 422 10.53 -29.17 -0.06
CA PHE A 422 9.56 -29.11 1.05
C PHE A 422 10.04 -30.07 2.14
N TYR A 423 10.62 -29.53 3.20
CA TYR A 423 11.37 -30.28 4.21
C TYR A 423 10.48 -30.54 5.42
N ARG A 424 9.89 -31.74 5.53
CA ARG A 424 9.00 -32.07 6.65
C ARG A 424 9.78 -32.24 7.94
N VAL A 425 9.23 -31.70 9.02
CA VAL A 425 9.75 -31.90 10.37
C VAL A 425 8.61 -32.25 11.33
N SER A 426 8.97 -32.94 12.41
CA SER A 426 8.05 -33.41 13.44
C SER A 426 8.33 -32.82 14.83
N ASP A 427 9.44 -32.09 14.99
CA ASP A 427 9.82 -31.38 16.21
C ASP A 427 10.58 -30.07 15.89
N THR A 428 10.82 -29.26 16.92
CA THR A 428 11.52 -27.97 16.85
C THR A 428 12.95 -28.14 16.35
N LEU A 429 13.32 -27.38 15.31
CA LEU A 429 14.71 -27.17 14.89
C LEU A 429 15.37 -26.08 15.76
N LYS A 430 16.39 -26.44 16.53
CA LYS A 430 17.09 -25.54 17.45
C LYS A 430 18.34 -24.99 16.79
N LEU A 431 18.41 -23.66 16.67
CA LEU A 431 19.58 -22.98 16.12
C LEU A 431 20.73 -22.95 17.13
N ARG A 432 21.97 -22.80 16.66
CA ARG A 432 23.10 -22.35 17.48
C ARG A 432 23.09 -20.81 17.56
N PRO A 433 23.86 -20.19 18.46
CA PRO A 433 23.94 -18.73 18.56
C PRO A 433 24.28 -18.03 17.24
N ASP A 434 25.05 -18.65 16.35
CA ASP A 434 25.56 -18.05 15.11
C ASP A 434 25.09 -18.75 13.83
N THR A 435 24.06 -19.61 13.93
CA THR A 435 23.51 -20.34 12.78
C THR A 435 23.00 -19.38 11.69
N VAL A 436 23.25 -19.75 10.44
CA VAL A 436 22.75 -19.06 9.25
C VAL A 436 21.99 -20.08 8.41
N LEU A 437 20.68 -19.90 8.22
CA LEU A 437 19.84 -20.68 7.31
C LEU A 437 19.57 -19.86 6.04
N ILE A 438 19.79 -20.44 4.87
CA ILE A 438 19.65 -19.75 3.58
C ILE A 438 18.82 -20.59 2.62
N GLY A 439 17.81 -19.98 2.01
CA GLY A 439 17.13 -20.44 0.80
C GLY A 439 17.19 -19.34 -0.26
N LEU A 440 16.75 -19.64 -1.49
CA LEU A 440 16.71 -18.64 -2.58
C LEU A 440 15.29 -18.23 -2.96
N HIS A 441 14.28 -18.99 -2.54
CA HIS A 441 12.89 -18.77 -2.93
C HIS A 441 11.92 -19.28 -1.83
N PRO A 442 11.28 -18.39 -1.08
CA PRO A 442 10.50 -18.73 0.11
C PRO A 442 9.17 -19.42 -0.19
N ASP A 443 8.67 -19.38 -1.43
CA ASP A 443 7.51 -20.19 -1.84
C ASP A 443 7.90 -21.60 -2.35
N MET A 444 9.14 -21.80 -2.83
CA MET A 444 9.61 -23.08 -3.37
C MET A 444 10.51 -23.86 -2.39
N THR A 445 11.07 -23.19 -1.39
CA THR A 445 11.90 -23.77 -0.32
C THR A 445 11.16 -23.57 0.99
N GLN A 446 10.53 -24.63 1.50
CA GLN A 446 9.70 -24.56 2.70
C GLN A 446 10.12 -25.56 3.77
N ILE A 447 10.12 -25.14 5.04
CA ILE A 447 10.17 -26.04 6.18
C ILE A 447 8.74 -26.33 6.64
N VAL A 448 8.43 -27.62 6.49
CA VAL A 448 7.20 -28.41 6.59
C VAL A 448 6.67 -28.85 7.96
N LEU A 449 5.72 -28.19 8.64
CA LEU A 449 4.98 -28.89 9.71
C LEU A 449 3.73 -29.56 9.16
N ALA A 450 3.63 -30.88 9.32
CA ALA A 450 2.41 -31.60 8.95
C ALA A 450 1.25 -31.26 9.91
N ASP A 451 0.02 -31.30 9.41
CA ASP A 451 -1.17 -31.18 10.26
C ASP A 451 -1.18 -32.25 11.37
N ASP A 452 -1.64 -31.86 12.55
CA ASP A 452 -1.80 -32.74 13.70
C ASP A 452 -0.49 -33.43 14.14
N THR A 453 0.63 -32.69 14.12
CA THR A 453 1.94 -33.22 14.54
C THR A 453 1.97 -33.42 16.07
N PRO A 454 2.29 -34.63 16.59
CA PRO A 454 2.18 -34.94 18.01
C PRO A 454 2.86 -33.95 18.97
N ALA A 455 4.04 -33.43 18.62
CA ALA A 455 4.81 -32.51 19.47
C ALA A 455 4.15 -31.12 19.63
N PHE A 456 3.19 -30.76 18.77
CA PHE A 456 2.54 -29.45 18.71
C PHE A 456 1.04 -29.50 19.09
N ARG A 457 0.54 -30.66 19.55
CA ARG A 457 -0.84 -30.85 20.00
C ARG A 457 -1.10 -30.31 21.41
N GLY A 458 -2.39 -30.14 21.71
CA GLY A 458 -2.90 -29.90 23.07
C GLY A 458 -2.68 -28.47 23.57
N ILE A 459 -3.02 -28.26 24.84
CA ILE A 459 -2.83 -26.97 25.52
C ILE A 459 -1.41 -26.92 26.07
N GLY A 460 -0.68 -25.85 25.79
CA GLY A 460 0.66 -25.63 26.33
C GLY A 460 1.30 -24.36 25.80
N ALA A 461 2.50 -24.07 26.31
CA ALA A 461 3.29 -22.94 25.85
C ALA A 461 3.59 -23.03 24.36
N VAL A 462 3.78 -21.86 23.75
CA VAL A 462 4.22 -21.69 22.37
C VAL A 462 5.45 -22.54 22.09
N LYS A 463 5.46 -23.20 20.93
CA LYS A 463 6.55 -24.05 20.46
C LYS A 463 6.89 -23.65 19.04
N GLY A 464 8.14 -23.26 18.82
CA GLY A 464 8.64 -22.90 17.50
C GLY A 464 8.83 -24.12 16.61
N LEU A 465 8.47 -24.00 15.33
CA LEU A 465 9.01 -24.86 14.27
C LEU A 465 10.53 -24.67 14.21
N ILE A 466 10.99 -23.42 14.23
CA ILE A 466 12.39 -23.04 14.45
C ILE A 466 12.50 -22.25 15.75
N GLU A 467 13.50 -22.54 16.57
CA GLU A 467 13.81 -21.81 17.79
C GLU A 467 15.26 -21.31 17.78
N SER A 468 15.43 -19.99 17.96
CA SER A 468 16.76 -19.37 18.08
C SER A 468 17.26 -19.33 19.54
N VAL A 469 18.58 -19.22 19.70
CA VAL A 469 19.21 -19.10 21.01
C VAL A 469 19.13 -17.67 21.52
N LYS A 470 18.79 -17.53 22.81
CA LYS A 470 18.75 -16.25 23.51
C LYS A 470 20.06 -15.47 23.35
N GLY A 471 19.96 -14.23 22.87
CA GLY A 471 21.12 -13.35 22.68
C GLY A 471 22.07 -13.76 21.55
N GLY A 472 21.72 -14.76 20.73
CA GLY A 472 22.49 -15.14 19.55
C GLY A 472 22.45 -14.09 18.42
N ALA A 473 23.19 -14.31 17.35
CA ALA A 473 23.26 -13.48 16.16
C ALA A 473 22.90 -14.29 14.89
N ALA A 474 21.90 -15.18 14.99
CA ALA A 474 21.49 -16.06 13.89
C ALA A 474 20.95 -15.28 12.67
N ILE A 475 20.99 -15.92 11.48
CA ILE A 475 20.31 -15.45 10.27
C ILE A 475 19.33 -16.52 9.79
N VAL A 476 18.13 -16.12 9.39
CA VAL A 476 17.24 -16.93 8.55
C VAL A 476 16.87 -16.09 7.34
N SER A 477 17.18 -16.57 6.12
CA SER A 477 16.92 -15.81 4.90
C SER A 477 16.41 -16.67 3.74
N GLY A 478 15.42 -16.16 2.99
CA GLY A 478 14.95 -16.72 1.72
C GLY A 478 14.20 -18.06 1.83
N ILE A 479 13.61 -18.36 2.99
CA ILE A 479 12.93 -19.63 3.30
C ILE A 479 11.46 -19.37 3.69
N GLY A 480 10.57 -20.27 3.27
CA GLY A 480 9.19 -20.34 3.75
C GLY A 480 9.04 -21.24 4.96
N LEU A 481 8.20 -20.84 5.91
CA LEU A 481 7.88 -21.62 7.11
C LEU A 481 6.38 -21.90 7.14
N THR A 482 5.97 -23.15 7.31
CA THR A 482 4.54 -23.51 7.44
C THR A 482 4.30 -24.31 8.72
N THR A 483 3.25 -23.94 9.44
CA THR A 483 2.84 -24.61 10.68
C THR A 483 1.67 -25.57 10.47
N GLY A 484 1.19 -25.77 9.24
CA GLY A 484 -0.08 -26.45 8.97
C GLY A 484 -1.28 -25.66 9.52
N GLY A 485 -2.49 -26.24 9.47
CA GLY A 485 -3.71 -25.68 10.06
C GLY A 485 -4.11 -26.31 11.40
N ILE A 486 -3.60 -27.49 11.74
CA ILE A 486 -4.04 -28.27 12.92
C ILE A 486 -2.89 -28.47 13.95
N ASN A 487 -2.15 -27.41 14.28
CA ASN A 487 -1.05 -27.47 15.24
C ASN A 487 -1.16 -26.35 16.30
N PRO A 488 -2.01 -26.50 17.33
CA PRO A 488 -2.44 -25.39 18.18
C PRO A 488 -1.33 -24.73 19.02
N ARG A 489 -0.20 -25.40 19.22
CA ARG A 489 0.95 -24.84 19.95
C ARG A 489 2.01 -24.20 19.05
N ALA A 490 1.84 -24.28 17.73
CA ALA A 490 2.87 -23.87 16.79
C ALA A 490 2.97 -22.34 16.67
N THR A 491 4.21 -21.87 16.58
CA THR A 491 4.63 -20.62 15.93
C THR A 491 5.70 -21.01 14.91
N ALA A 492 5.75 -20.37 13.74
CA ALA A 492 6.71 -20.81 12.71
C ALA A 492 8.14 -20.43 13.11
N LEU A 493 8.34 -19.27 13.74
CA LEU A 493 9.63 -18.86 14.24
C LEU A 493 9.51 -18.34 15.68
N LEU A 494 10.16 -19.03 16.62
CA LEU A 494 10.35 -18.58 17.99
C LEU A 494 11.72 -17.91 18.12
N TRP A 495 11.70 -16.58 18.15
CA TRP A 495 12.89 -15.75 18.10
C TRP A 495 13.28 -15.18 19.47
N LYS A 496 14.50 -15.49 19.90
CA LYS A 496 15.13 -15.03 21.14
C LYS A 496 16.52 -14.44 20.87
N ALA A 497 16.98 -14.47 19.62
CA ALA A 497 18.29 -13.94 19.24
C ALA A 497 18.38 -12.42 19.50
N GLY A 498 19.59 -11.94 19.74
CA GLY A 498 19.88 -10.57 20.15
C GLY A 498 19.89 -9.57 18.99
N ALA A 499 20.35 -8.35 19.28
CA ALA A 499 20.31 -7.19 18.39
C ALA A 499 21.10 -7.35 17.07
N ASP A 500 22.08 -8.26 17.02
CA ASP A 500 22.90 -8.50 15.82
C ASP A 500 22.32 -9.59 14.91
N SER A 501 21.12 -10.09 15.19
CA SER A 501 20.46 -11.18 14.44
C SER A 501 19.63 -10.65 13.26
N LEU A 502 19.32 -11.50 12.28
CA LEU A 502 18.62 -11.12 11.05
C LEU A 502 17.57 -12.17 10.63
N VAL A 503 16.36 -11.71 10.29
CA VAL A 503 15.35 -12.48 9.56
C VAL A 503 15.01 -11.69 8.29
N ASP A 504 15.22 -12.28 7.12
CA ASP A 504 15.23 -11.54 5.85
C ASP A 504 14.58 -12.33 4.71
N ASP A 505 13.60 -11.78 3.99
CA ASP A 505 12.94 -12.50 2.87
C ASP A 505 12.35 -13.86 3.31
N VAL A 506 11.77 -13.89 4.52
CA VAL A 506 11.12 -15.08 5.11
C VAL A 506 9.61 -14.94 5.02
N ARG A 507 8.97 -16.00 4.51
CA ARG A 507 7.51 -16.08 4.39
C ARG A 507 6.92 -17.04 5.41
N PHE A 508 5.82 -16.64 6.04
CA PHE A 508 5.06 -17.47 6.98
C PHE A 508 3.77 -17.94 6.32
N HIS A 509 3.74 -19.20 5.90
CA HIS A 509 2.65 -19.83 5.17
C HIS A 509 1.56 -20.33 6.11
N GLY A 510 0.33 -20.38 5.61
CA GLY A 510 -0.80 -20.92 6.37
C GLY A 510 -2.19 -20.45 5.90
N GLY A 511 -2.28 -19.56 4.92
CA GLY A 511 -3.57 -19.15 4.35
C GLY A 511 -3.40 -18.75 2.89
N HIS A 512 -3.80 -17.52 2.59
CA HIS A 512 -3.77 -16.94 1.26
C HIS A 512 -2.41 -17.04 0.57
N GLY A 513 -2.45 -17.36 -0.73
CA GLY A 513 -1.26 -17.48 -1.56
C GLY A 513 -0.31 -18.63 -1.17
N THR A 514 -0.68 -19.54 -0.26
CA THR A 514 0.21 -20.65 0.13
C THR A 514 0.30 -21.69 -0.99
N SER A 515 1.51 -22.01 -1.45
CA SER A 515 1.77 -23.09 -2.41
C SER A 515 1.99 -24.43 -1.71
N ARG A 516 1.36 -25.49 -2.22
CA ARG A 516 1.64 -26.88 -1.86
C ARG A 516 2.80 -27.45 -2.68
N ALA A 517 3.40 -28.53 -2.20
CA ALA A 517 4.46 -29.26 -2.91
C ALA A 517 4.03 -29.79 -4.30
N ASP A 518 2.72 -29.99 -4.49
CA ASP A 518 2.15 -30.38 -5.78
C ASP A 518 1.93 -29.20 -6.75
N GLY A 519 2.29 -27.98 -6.36
CA GLY A 519 2.13 -26.77 -7.16
C GLY A 519 0.70 -26.22 -7.17
N SER A 520 -0.24 -26.82 -6.45
CA SER A 520 -1.55 -26.23 -6.20
C SER A 520 -1.48 -25.17 -5.10
N ARG A 521 -2.39 -24.19 -5.14
CA ARG A 521 -2.55 -23.19 -4.08
C ARG A 521 -3.58 -23.67 -3.07
N ILE A 522 -3.41 -23.25 -1.81
CA ILE A 522 -4.42 -23.43 -0.76
C ILE A 522 -5.51 -22.37 -0.92
N ASP A 523 -6.76 -22.81 -0.79
CA ASP A 523 -7.90 -21.95 -0.54
C ASP A 523 -8.28 -22.12 0.94
N PRO A 524 -8.15 -21.07 1.79
CA PRO A 524 -8.47 -21.16 3.21
C PRO A 524 -9.99 -21.11 3.49
N TYR A 525 -10.83 -21.13 2.44
CA TYR A 525 -12.28 -21.01 2.55
C TYR A 525 -13.04 -22.30 2.21
N ASN A 526 -14.17 -22.48 2.90
CA ASN A 526 -15.29 -23.28 2.48
C ASN A 526 -16.13 -22.51 1.44
N ALA A 527 -17.18 -23.15 0.90
CA ALA A 527 -17.93 -22.62 -0.24
C ALA A 527 -18.66 -21.29 0.01
N ASP A 528 -18.93 -20.92 1.27
CA ASP A 528 -19.61 -19.67 1.66
C ASP A 528 -18.69 -18.68 2.39
N HIS A 529 -17.38 -18.96 2.42
CA HIS A 529 -16.33 -18.11 3.02
C HIS A 529 -16.56 -17.81 4.51
N THR A 530 -17.12 -18.76 5.25
CA THR A 530 -17.37 -18.65 6.70
C THR A 530 -16.33 -19.38 7.57
N GLY A 531 -15.45 -20.19 6.96
CA GLY A 531 -14.38 -20.91 7.63
C GLY A 531 -13.55 -21.74 6.64
N ASP A 532 -12.62 -22.56 7.12
CA ASP A 532 -11.89 -23.51 6.26
C ASP A 532 -12.77 -24.70 5.82
N ALA A 533 -12.50 -25.25 4.63
CA ALA A 533 -13.20 -26.42 4.11
C ALA A 533 -12.98 -27.69 4.97
N ASP A 534 -11.83 -27.82 5.64
CA ASP A 534 -11.61 -28.80 6.70
C ASP A 534 -11.97 -28.17 8.06
N PRO A 535 -13.07 -28.58 8.71
CA PRO A 535 -13.53 -27.96 9.96
C PRO A 535 -12.56 -28.16 11.13
N ARG A 536 -11.54 -29.00 11.00
CA ARG A 536 -10.47 -29.14 12.01
C ARG A 536 -9.44 -28.02 11.93
N LYS A 537 -9.32 -27.37 10.77
CA LYS A 537 -8.43 -26.22 10.53
C LYS A 537 -9.11 -24.93 10.99
N ARG A 538 -9.14 -24.75 12.30
CA ARG A 538 -9.76 -23.58 12.90
C ARG A 538 -8.89 -22.34 12.65
N TRP A 539 -9.46 -21.30 12.05
CA TRP A 539 -8.90 -19.96 12.12
C TRP A 539 -8.69 -19.56 13.59
N ASP A 540 -7.68 -18.76 13.91
CA ASP A 540 -7.29 -18.51 15.31
C ASP A 540 -6.97 -19.81 16.09
N GLY A 541 -6.44 -20.81 15.40
CA GLY A 541 -6.12 -22.12 15.95
C GLY A 541 -4.76 -22.18 16.62
N GLN A 542 -3.85 -21.27 16.28
CA GLN A 542 -2.41 -21.35 16.57
C GLN A 542 -1.88 -20.07 17.22
N TYR A 543 -0.66 -20.12 17.75
CA TYR A 543 0.06 -18.91 18.19
C TYR A 543 0.44 -18.05 16.97
N ALA A 544 1.08 -16.90 17.21
CA ALA A 544 1.48 -15.99 16.15
C ALA A 544 2.41 -16.67 15.13
N SER A 545 2.42 -16.19 13.88
CA SER A 545 3.31 -16.67 12.82
C SER A 545 4.78 -16.52 13.24
N LEU A 546 5.14 -15.32 13.72
CA LEU A 546 6.44 -14.98 14.29
C LEU A 546 6.28 -14.54 15.75
N SER A 547 6.93 -15.27 16.66
CA SER A 547 6.98 -14.92 18.09
C SER A 547 8.38 -14.47 18.48
N VAL A 548 8.57 -13.19 18.76
CA VAL A 548 9.82 -12.64 19.32
C VAL A 548 9.64 -12.46 20.83
N THR A 549 10.47 -13.11 21.64
CA THR A 549 10.29 -13.09 23.09
C THR A 549 11.59 -13.31 23.87
N ASP A 550 11.50 -13.25 25.20
CA ASP A 550 12.59 -13.57 26.14
C ASP A 550 13.90 -12.80 25.83
N GLY A 551 13.76 -11.50 25.57
CA GLY A 551 14.88 -10.63 25.20
C GLY A 551 15.30 -10.70 23.73
N GLY A 552 14.47 -11.26 22.84
CA GLY A 552 14.71 -11.25 21.40
C GLY A 552 14.70 -9.84 20.78
N GLY A 553 15.45 -9.66 19.69
CA GLY A 553 15.55 -8.43 18.89
C GLY A 553 16.26 -8.71 17.57
N GLY A 554 16.88 -7.68 16.98
CA GLY A 554 17.57 -7.78 15.69
C GLY A 554 16.82 -7.11 14.55
N THR A 555 17.18 -7.45 13.32
CA THR A 555 16.60 -6.88 12.10
C THR A 555 15.65 -7.87 11.44
N PHE A 556 14.48 -7.39 11.04
CA PHE A 556 13.42 -8.13 10.35
C PHE A 556 13.09 -7.38 9.06
N ASN A 557 13.42 -7.95 7.91
CA ASN A 557 13.34 -7.26 6.63
C ASN A 557 12.54 -8.06 5.60
N ASN A 558 11.68 -7.38 4.85
CA ASN A 558 10.94 -7.97 3.73
C ASN A 558 10.24 -9.27 4.17
N LEU A 559 9.44 -9.20 5.23
CA LEU A 559 8.72 -10.35 5.77
C LEU A 559 7.26 -10.31 5.34
N TRP A 560 6.70 -11.46 5.00
CA TRP A 560 5.27 -11.58 4.71
C TRP A 560 4.64 -12.75 5.47
N THR A 561 3.51 -12.49 6.15
CA THR A 561 2.90 -13.47 7.06
C THR A 561 1.43 -13.81 6.76
N PRO A 562 1.05 -14.35 5.59
CA PRO A 562 -0.36 -14.65 5.28
C PRO A 562 -0.82 -15.98 5.91
N ASN A 563 -0.99 -16.03 7.23
CA ASN A 563 -1.38 -17.24 7.96
C ASN A 563 -2.68 -17.07 8.75
N THR A 564 -3.79 -17.37 8.09
CA THR A 564 -5.15 -17.35 8.61
C THR A 564 -5.38 -18.22 9.87
N PHE A 565 -4.53 -19.20 10.14
CA PHE A 565 -4.65 -20.04 11.36
C PHE A 565 -3.97 -19.44 12.59
N ALA A 566 -3.04 -18.50 12.41
CA ALA A 566 -2.32 -17.86 13.49
C ALA A 566 -3.16 -16.74 14.13
N ALA A 567 -3.05 -16.60 15.46
CA ALA A 567 -3.71 -15.53 16.18
C ALA A 567 -3.20 -14.13 15.78
N ALA A 568 -1.93 -14.03 15.37
CA ALA A 568 -1.31 -12.81 14.89
C ALA A 568 -0.15 -13.07 13.91
N GLY A 569 0.25 -12.06 13.14
CA GLY A 569 1.42 -12.15 12.25
C GLY A 569 2.71 -12.06 13.04
N LEU A 570 2.93 -10.92 13.68
CA LEU A 570 4.06 -10.69 14.57
C LEU A 570 3.60 -10.48 16.01
N HIS A 571 4.16 -11.25 16.93
CA HIS A 571 4.02 -11.00 18.36
C HIS A 571 5.39 -10.81 19.01
N VAL A 572 5.68 -9.58 19.43
CA VAL A 572 6.88 -9.23 20.19
C VAL A 572 6.51 -9.05 21.65
N SER A 573 7.22 -9.72 22.55
CA SER A 573 6.96 -9.62 23.98
C SER A 573 8.22 -9.63 24.84
N ASN A 574 8.13 -9.01 26.02
CA ASN A 574 9.13 -9.13 27.08
C ASN A 574 10.58 -8.89 26.61
N THR A 575 10.81 -7.76 25.94
CA THR A 575 12.14 -7.43 25.42
C THR A 575 12.43 -5.94 25.48
N SER A 576 13.67 -5.62 25.82
CA SER A 576 14.26 -4.29 25.64
C SER A 576 15.43 -4.31 24.65
N THR A 577 15.70 -5.47 24.05
CA THR A 577 16.71 -5.61 23.01
C THR A 577 16.22 -4.85 21.78
N PRO A 578 17.06 -3.99 21.17
CA PRO A 578 16.68 -3.25 19.98
C PRO A 578 16.16 -4.15 18.86
N GLY A 579 15.09 -3.72 18.22
CA GLY A 579 14.50 -4.38 17.07
C GLY A 579 14.22 -3.37 15.95
N HIS A 580 14.52 -3.77 14.72
CA HIS A 580 14.28 -2.99 13.51
C HIS A 580 13.45 -3.81 12.55
N VAL A 581 12.29 -3.30 12.17
CA VAL A 581 11.40 -3.91 11.17
C VAL A 581 11.37 -3.01 9.94
N TYR A 582 11.70 -3.56 8.78
CA TYR A 582 11.71 -2.88 7.49
C TYR A 582 10.82 -3.62 6.51
N GLU A 583 9.83 -2.92 5.94
CA GLU A 583 8.95 -3.44 4.89
C GLU A 583 8.34 -4.82 5.25
N MET A 584 7.63 -4.86 6.38
CA MET A 584 6.91 -6.06 6.80
C MET A 584 5.44 -5.94 6.42
N SER A 585 4.91 -6.99 5.81
CA SER A 585 3.49 -7.17 5.57
C SER A 585 2.94 -8.26 6.50
N ALA A 586 2.07 -7.87 7.42
CA ALA A 586 1.38 -8.75 8.34
C ALA A 586 -0.10 -8.80 7.96
N GLU A 587 -0.57 -9.93 7.43
CA GLU A 587 -1.87 -9.97 6.78
C GLU A 587 -2.67 -11.22 7.15
N HIS A 588 -3.99 -11.04 7.22
CA HIS A 588 -5.01 -12.09 7.26
C HIS A 588 -5.03 -12.90 8.55
N HIS A 589 -4.71 -12.30 9.70
CA HIS A 589 -4.80 -12.97 11.00
C HIS A 589 -6.15 -12.71 11.65
N ALA A 590 -6.50 -13.54 12.62
CA ALA A 590 -7.84 -13.51 13.21
C ALA A 590 -8.01 -12.49 14.36
N ARG A 591 -6.94 -12.12 15.08
CA ARG A 591 -7.04 -11.22 16.25
C ARG A 591 -6.30 -9.90 16.06
N ALA A 592 -5.06 -9.95 15.60
CA ALA A 592 -4.29 -8.76 15.30
C ALA A 592 -3.17 -9.06 14.31
N GLU A 593 -2.79 -8.11 13.48
CA GLU A 593 -1.70 -8.30 12.53
C GLU A 593 -0.34 -8.21 13.24
N ILE A 594 -0.16 -7.20 14.11
CA ILE A 594 1.04 -7.04 14.95
C ILE A 594 0.67 -6.75 16.41
N VAL A 595 1.30 -7.48 17.34
CA VAL A 595 1.13 -7.33 18.79
C VAL A 595 2.47 -7.05 19.46
N LEU A 596 2.55 -5.98 20.25
CA LEU A 596 3.70 -5.62 21.08
C LEU A 596 3.28 -5.60 22.56
N ASP A 597 3.91 -6.40 23.42
CA ASP A 597 3.59 -6.47 24.85
C ASP A 597 4.84 -6.45 25.75
N GLY A 598 5.05 -5.35 26.47
CA GLY A 598 6.25 -5.19 27.30
C GLY A 598 7.53 -4.99 26.47
N VAL A 599 7.42 -4.25 25.36
CA VAL A 599 8.49 -4.04 24.37
C VAL A 599 9.11 -2.66 24.52
N LYS A 600 10.43 -2.57 24.32
CA LYS A 600 11.16 -1.29 24.28
C LYS A 600 12.25 -1.25 23.23
N ASN A 601 12.49 -0.04 22.68
CA ASN A 601 13.57 0.27 21.73
C ASN A 601 13.36 -0.37 20.35
N TRP A 602 12.13 -0.32 19.84
CA TRP A 602 11.78 -0.90 18.54
C TRP A 602 11.41 0.18 17.54
N GLU A 603 11.83 -0.02 16.29
CA GLU A 603 11.48 0.85 15.17
C GLU A 603 10.86 0.01 14.06
N PHE A 604 9.68 0.40 13.60
CA PHE A 604 8.96 -0.18 12.47
C PHE A 604 8.92 0.87 11.37
N LEU A 605 9.62 0.63 10.27
CA LEU A 605 9.63 1.51 9.12
C LEU A 605 8.97 0.77 7.94
N ALA A 606 7.92 1.36 7.38
CA ALA A 606 7.02 0.69 6.42
C ALA A 606 6.39 -0.62 6.92
N PRO A 607 5.77 -0.67 8.14
CA PRO A 607 4.87 -1.77 8.45
C PRO A 607 3.57 -1.59 7.66
N GLN A 608 3.18 -2.64 6.95
CA GLN A 608 1.90 -2.76 6.29
C GLN A 608 1.10 -3.89 6.95
N THR A 609 -0.21 -3.68 7.08
CA THR A 609 -1.13 -4.70 7.59
C THR A 609 -2.40 -4.80 6.75
N GLU A 610 -2.93 -6.01 6.61
CA GLU A 610 -4.19 -6.24 5.88
C GLU A 610 -5.15 -7.17 6.62
N GLU A 611 -6.37 -6.70 6.87
CA GLU A 611 -7.47 -7.54 7.34
C GLU A 611 -8.38 -7.97 6.19
N GLU A 612 -8.50 -9.28 5.99
CA GLU A 612 -9.39 -9.90 5.03
C GLU A 612 -10.85 -10.02 5.51
N ALA A 613 -11.80 -10.00 4.56
CA ALA A 613 -13.24 -9.95 4.83
C ALA A 613 -13.81 -11.23 5.48
N GLY A 614 -13.17 -12.38 5.31
CA GLY A 614 -13.59 -13.65 5.91
C GLY A 614 -13.13 -13.78 7.36
N GLU A 615 -11.84 -14.02 7.53
CA GLU A 615 -11.18 -14.43 8.76
C GLU A 615 -10.80 -13.28 9.70
N SER A 616 -10.53 -12.09 9.17
CA SER A 616 -9.93 -10.98 9.91
C SER A 616 -10.93 -9.88 10.28
N ARG A 617 -12.22 -10.18 10.21
CA ARG A 617 -13.31 -9.22 10.46
C ARG A 617 -13.12 -8.39 11.74
N ASN A 618 -12.64 -9.04 12.80
CA ASN A 618 -12.40 -8.46 14.13
C ASN A 618 -10.93 -8.14 14.42
N ALA A 619 -10.03 -8.36 13.45
CA ALA A 619 -8.62 -8.16 13.66
C ALA A 619 -8.27 -6.68 13.78
N LEU A 620 -7.28 -6.40 14.64
CA LEU A 620 -6.64 -5.10 14.75
C LEU A 620 -5.37 -5.11 13.90
N SER A 621 -5.11 -4.02 13.19
CA SER A 621 -3.82 -3.84 12.55
C SER A 621 -2.69 -3.86 13.59
N LEU A 622 -2.75 -3.01 14.62
CA LEU A 622 -1.74 -2.95 15.68
C LEU A 622 -2.34 -3.02 17.08
N GLU A 623 -1.70 -3.79 17.94
CA GLU A 623 -1.97 -3.78 19.37
C GLU A 623 -0.71 -3.57 20.20
N VAL A 624 -0.64 -2.46 20.95
CA VAL A 624 0.54 -2.07 21.74
C VAL A 624 0.18 -2.01 23.22
N ARG A 625 0.83 -2.84 24.02
CA ARG A 625 0.56 -3.03 25.45
C ARG A 625 1.83 -2.85 26.26
N ASN A 626 1.75 -2.14 27.38
CA ASN A 626 2.82 -2.08 28.39
C ASN A 626 4.21 -1.69 27.83
N SER A 627 4.25 -0.95 26.74
CA SER A 627 5.45 -0.77 25.91
C SER A 627 5.94 0.67 25.90
N SER A 628 7.21 0.89 25.54
CA SER A 628 7.74 2.25 25.49
C SER A 628 8.93 2.45 24.58
N ASN A 629 9.14 3.67 24.08
CA ASN A 629 10.20 4.01 23.12
C ASN A 629 10.08 3.15 21.85
N ILE A 630 8.95 3.35 21.16
CA ILE A 630 8.64 2.69 19.89
C ILE A 630 8.40 3.77 18.83
N LEU A 631 8.94 3.53 17.64
CA LEU A 631 8.67 4.34 16.45
C LEU A 631 7.92 3.49 15.43
N PHE A 632 6.79 3.99 14.95
CA PHE A 632 6.16 3.56 13.71
C PHE A 632 6.32 4.71 12.70
N ALA A 633 6.94 4.43 11.56
CA ALA A 633 7.13 5.41 10.50
C ALA A 633 6.65 4.83 9.16
N ASN A 634 5.93 5.64 8.37
CA ASN A 634 5.25 5.19 7.15
C ASN A 634 4.41 3.96 7.45
N TYR A 635 3.48 4.04 8.39
CA TYR A 635 2.62 2.92 8.75
C TYR A 635 1.36 2.93 7.89
N HIS A 636 1.04 1.78 7.29
CA HIS A 636 -0.14 1.59 6.45
C HIS A 636 -1.02 0.49 7.02
N ALA A 637 -2.21 0.87 7.49
CA ALA A 637 -3.25 -0.06 7.93
C ALA A 637 -4.35 -0.13 6.87
N TYR A 638 -4.50 -1.29 6.25
CA TYR A 638 -5.50 -1.50 5.20
C TYR A 638 -6.52 -2.55 5.61
N ARG A 639 -7.81 -2.23 5.49
CA ARG A 639 -8.87 -3.26 5.49
C ARG A 639 -9.34 -3.47 4.07
N VAL A 640 -9.48 -4.72 3.63
CA VAL A 640 -9.93 -4.98 2.25
C VAL A 640 -11.22 -4.23 1.92
N THR A 641 -11.32 -3.66 0.72
CA THR A 641 -12.50 -2.87 0.29
C THR A 641 -13.81 -3.65 0.37
N ARG A 642 -13.72 -4.99 0.31
CA ARG A 642 -14.84 -5.93 0.46
C ARG A 642 -15.20 -6.28 1.92
N SER A 643 -14.64 -5.58 2.89
CA SER A 643 -14.95 -5.76 4.32
C SER A 643 -16.45 -5.67 4.55
N LEU A 644 -16.97 -6.54 5.41
CA LEU A 644 -18.42 -6.70 5.60
C LEU A 644 -18.94 -6.08 6.91
N GLN A 645 -18.05 -5.55 7.75
CA GLN A 645 -18.42 -5.08 9.07
C GLN A 645 -17.61 -3.87 9.55
N PRO A 646 -18.21 -3.02 10.40
CA PRO A 646 -17.50 -1.91 11.05
C PRO A 646 -16.34 -2.41 11.92
N ALA A 647 -15.30 -1.59 12.05
CA ALA A 647 -14.22 -1.81 13.00
C ALA A 647 -13.82 -0.51 13.70
N PRO A 648 -13.73 -0.49 15.03
CA PRO A 648 -13.64 0.76 15.78
C PRO A 648 -12.31 1.49 15.62
N SER A 649 -11.20 0.77 15.37
CA SER A 649 -9.88 1.38 15.28
C SER A 649 -8.85 0.46 14.62
N ALA A 650 -7.90 1.03 13.87
CA ALA A 650 -6.74 0.29 13.35
C ALA A 650 -5.76 -0.10 14.49
N VAL A 651 -5.47 0.84 15.37
CA VAL A 651 -4.50 0.66 16.47
C VAL A 651 -5.20 0.72 17.83
N ARG A 652 -4.87 -0.22 18.71
CA ARG A 652 -5.18 -0.10 20.15
C ARG A 652 -3.93 0.00 21.00
N ILE A 653 -3.93 0.96 21.93
CA ILE A 653 -2.82 1.22 22.86
C ILE A 653 -3.31 1.00 24.30
N TYR A 654 -2.48 0.33 25.10
CA TYR A 654 -2.72 0.05 26.51
C TYR A 654 -1.47 0.33 27.32
N ASN A 655 -1.60 1.12 28.39
CA ASN A 655 -0.57 1.32 29.41
C ASN A 655 0.85 1.56 28.84
N SER A 656 0.96 2.35 27.77
CA SER A 656 2.21 2.55 27.02
C SER A 656 2.63 4.02 27.02
N ASP A 657 3.92 4.27 26.81
CA ASP A 657 4.53 5.61 26.89
C ASP A 657 5.60 5.80 25.81
N ASP A 658 5.75 7.00 25.25
CA ASP A 658 6.72 7.26 24.17
C ASP A 658 6.52 6.34 22.95
N ILE A 659 5.26 6.26 22.49
CA ILE A 659 4.91 5.64 21.21
C ILE A 659 4.78 6.76 20.18
N ARG A 660 5.63 6.73 19.17
CA ARG A 660 5.75 7.81 18.18
C ARG A 660 5.27 7.29 16.83
N PHE A 661 4.28 7.97 16.29
CA PHE A 661 3.77 7.72 14.95
C PHE A 661 4.25 8.81 14.02
N ARG A 662 4.84 8.40 12.90
CA ARG A 662 5.27 9.26 11.80
C ARG A 662 4.65 8.72 10.54
N ASN A 663 4.01 9.58 9.77
CA ASN A 663 3.37 9.24 8.51
C ASN A 663 2.41 8.03 8.61
N VAL A 664 1.17 8.26 9.02
CA VAL A 664 0.15 7.22 9.20
C VAL A 664 -0.87 7.31 8.08
N HIS A 665 -1.13 6.17 7.46
CA HIS A 665 -2.14 5.94 6.44
C HIS A 665 -3.08 4.83 6.90
N VAL A 666 -4.38 5.12 7.03
CA VAL A 666 -5.40 4.15 7.42
C VAL A 666 -6.53 4.22 6.42
N ASN A 667 -6.70 3.16 5.63
CA ASN A 667 -7.67 3.18 4.54
C ASN A 667 -8.39 1.83 4.36
N GLY A 668 -9.40 1.84 3.49
CA GLY A 668 -10.05 0.62 3.00
C GLY A 668 -10.24 0.61 1.49
N GLU A 669 -9.74 1.61 0.79
CA GLU A 669 -9.92 1.85 -0.63
C GLU A 669 -8.81 1.18 -1.45
N SER A 670 -9.17 0.58 -2.58
CA SER A 670 -8.24 -0.03 -3.52
C SER A 670 -8.83 -0.11 -4.92
N GLY A 671 -7.99 -0.08 -5.94
CA GLY A 671 -8.41 -0.25 -7.32
C GLY A 671 -8.68 -1.70 -7.69
N LEU A 672 -9.22 -1.90 -8.89
CA LEU A 672 -9.29 -3.18 -9.57
C LEU A 672 -9.13 -2.97 -11.08
N ALA A 673 -8.14 -3.61 -11.70
CA ALA A 673 -8.05 -3.69 -13.16
C ALA A 673 -8.92 -4.85 -13.68
N PHE A 674 -9.78 -4.60 -14.67
CA PHE A 674 -10.75 -5.60 -15.14
C PHE A 674 -11.10 -5.45 -16.64
N CYS A 675 -11.68 -6.51 -17.19
CA CYS A 675 -12.32 -6.53 -18.50
C CYS A 675 -13.65 -7.29 -18.38
N ASP A 676 -14.73 -6.73 -18.92
CA ASP A 676 -16.04 -7.36 -19.01
C ASP A 676 -16.67 -7.15 -20.41
N ALA A 677 -17.99 -7.33 -20.53
CA ALA A 677 -18.73 -7.13 -21.78
C ALA A 677 -18.76 -5.66 -22.27
N GLU A 678 -18.58 -4.69 -21.38
CA GLU A 678 -18.55 -3.25 -21.67
C GLU A 678 -17.15 -2.72 -21.98
N GLY A 679 -16.10 -3.51 -21.71
CA GLY A 679 -14.72 -3.22 -22.08
C GLY A 679 -13.73 -3.37 -20.92
N CYS A 680 -12.50 -2.91 -21.13
CA CYS A 680 -11.44 -2.98 -20.13
C CYS A 680 -11.18 -1.61 -19.49
N GLY A 681 -10.80 -1.61 -18.23
CA GLY A 681 -10.42 -0.40 -17.50
C GLY A 681 -9.98 -0.72 -16.08
N THR A 682 -10.00 0.31 -15.24
CA THR A 682 -9.77 0.26 -13.81
C THR A 682 -11.01 0.79 -13.11
N ASP A 683 -11.38 0.16 -12.00
CA ASP A 683 -12.44 0.63 -11.10
C ASP A 683 -11.80 0.99 -9.77
N LEU A 684 -12.13 2.16 -9.23
CA LEU A 684 -11.47 2.74 -8.08
C LEU A 684 -12.48 2.81 -6.95
N ARG A 685 -12.35 1.90 -5.99
CA ARG A 685 -13.45 1.54 -5.10
C ARG A 685 -13.35 2.30 -3.78
N ALA A 686 -14.45 2.92 -3.37
CA ALA A 686 -14.57 3.44 -2.02
C ALA A 686 -15.04 2.32 -1.07
N SER A 687 -14.54 2.31 0.17
CA SER A 687 -14.98 1.33 1.17
C SER A 687 -16.07 1.90 2.07
N LYS A 688 -17.08 1.07 2.38
CA LYS A 688 -18.08 1.36 3.42
C LYS A 688 -17.64 0.98 4.82
N PHE A 689 -16.56 0.20 4.93
CA PHE A 689 -16.07 -0.34 6.20
C PHE A 689 -14.55 -0.22 6.39
N PRO A 690 -13.93 0.95 6.12
CA PRO A 690 -12.60 1.21 6.64
C PRO A 690 -12.65 1.26 8.18
N TYR A 691 -11.49 1.20 8.84
CA TYR A 691 -11.41 1.43 10.28
C TYR A 691 -12.04 2.75 10.65
N GLU A 692 -12.91 2.82 11.66
CA GLU A 692 -13.45 4.08 12.12
C GLU A 692 -12.30 4.99 12.53
N ASN A 693 -11.54 4.66 13.56
CA ASN A 693 -10.46 5.52 14.05
C ASN A 693 -9.07 5.00 13.64
N ALA A 694 -8.08 5.89 13.55
CA ALA A 694 -6.70 5.44 13.41
C ALA A 694 -6.22 4.78 14.70
N ILE A 695 -6.44 5.43 15.85
CA ILE A 695 -5.92 4.96 17.14
C ILE A 695 -7.00 5.10 18.22
N GLN A 696 -7.10 4.09 19.08
CA GLN A 696 -7.81 4.15 20.35
C GLN A 696 -6.82 3.86 21.49
N ASP A 697 -6.64 4.81 22.41
CA ASP A 697 -5.92 4.55 23.66
C ASP A 697 -6.91 4.08 24.71
N MET A 698 -6.86 2.79 25.02
CA MET A 698 -7.74 2.14 25.98
C MET A 698 -7.44 2.57 27.42
N THR A 699 -6.29 3.20 27.66
CA THR A 699 -5.89 3.68 28.99
C THR A 699 -6.61 4.96 29.37
N SER A 700 -6.65 5.93 28.45
CA SER A 700 -7.30 7.22 28.66
C SER A 700 -8.73 7.27 28.13
N GLY A 701 -9.11 6.34 27.25
CA GLY A 701 -10.38 6.35 26.52
C GLY A 701 -10.41 7.32 25.34
N ALA A 702 -9.26 7.90 24.97
CA ALA A 702 -9.18 8.86 23.88
C ALA A 702 -8.97 8.19 22.51
N GLU A 703 -9.41 8.90 21.47
CA GLU A 703 -9.38 8.42 20.09
C GLU A 703 -8.68 9.42 19.18
N VAL A 704 -8.00 8.90 18.16
CA VAL A 704 -7.50 9.67 17.04
C VAL A 704 -8.39 9.38 15.85
N ARG A 705 -9.22 10.37 15.52
CA ARG A 705 -10.21 10.27 14.45
C ARG A 705 -9.57 10.47 13.07
N GLU A 706 -8.52 11.27 12.95
CA GLU A 706 -7.82 11.46 11.68
C GLU A 706 -7.18 10.13 11.24
N ARG A 707 -7.54 9.65 10.04
CA ARG A 707 -6.98 8.44 9.42
C ARG A 707 -5.62 8.68 8.76
N GLU A 708 -5.35 9.94 8.42
CA GLU A 708 -4.13 10.42 7.79
C GLU A 708 -3.46 11.44 8.70
N PHE A 709 -2.21 11.22 9.10
CA PHE A 709 -1.43 12.25 9.80
C PHE A 709 0.08 11.98 9.82
N ALA A 710 0.85 13.06 9.74
CA ALA A 710 2.32 13.01 9.69
C ALA A 710 2.96 12.82 11.08
N VAL A 711 2.37 13.34 12.17
CA VAL A 711 3.00 13.31 13.50
C VAL A 711 1.97 13.12 14.62
N LEU A 712 2.22 12.12 15.47
CA LEU A 712 1.62 11.99 16.80
C LEU A 712 2.64 11.37 17.77
N ASP A 713 2.76 11.95 18.97
CA ASP A 713 3.52 11.36 20.07
C ASP A 713 2.55 11.01 21.21
N VAL A 714 2.45 9.72 21.53
CA VAL A 714 1.62 9.21 22.61
C VAL A 714 2.47 9.07 23.87
N LYS A 715 2.12 9.87 24.89
CA LYS A 715 2.74 9.81 26.22
C LYS A 715 1.69 9.47 27.26
N ARG A 716 2.03 8.61 28.20
CA ARG A 716 1.12 8.11 29.24
C ARG A 716 0.56 9.23 30.12
N SER A 717 1.36 10.26 30.37
CA SER A 717 1.01 11.41 31.22
C SER A 717 0.39 12.58 30.46
N ALA A 718 0.11 12.43 29.15
CA ALA A 718 -0.48 13.50 28.36
C ALA A 718 -1.88 13.85 28.88
N THR A 719 -2.15 15.15 29.04
CA THR A 719 -3.48 15.63 29.37
C THR A 719 -4.38 15.50 28.15
N LEU A 720 -5.57 14.92 28.32
CA LEU A 720 -6.55 14.86 27.24
C LEU A 720 -6.94 16.25 26.79
N VAL A 721 -7.05 16.44 25.47
CA VAL A 721 -7.54 17.70 24.91
C VAL A 721 -9.05 17.77 25.15
N ALA A 722 -9.51 18.88 25.72
CA ALA A 722 -10.93 19.11 25.97
C ALA A 722 -11.71 19.12 24.65
N THR A 723 -12.89 18.50 24.63
CA THR A 723 -13.81 18.56 23.50
C THR A 723 -14.30 20.00 23.27
N THR A 724 -14.55 20.36 22.02
CA THR A 724 -15.04 21.71 21.68
C THR A 724 -16.51 21.84 22.07
N THR A 725 -16.92 23.02 22.52
CA THR A 725 -18.33 23.33 22.80
C THR A 725 -19.09 23.55 21.49
N GLY A 726 -19.51 22.45 20.85
CA GLY A 726 -20.44 22.45 19.71
C GLY A 726 -21.91 22.34 20.15
N PRO A 727 -22.85 22.39 19.19
CA PRO A 727 -24.26 22.09 19.48
C PRO A 727 -24.40 20.65 20.00
N ALA A 728 -25.30 20.44 20.96
CA ALA A 728 -25.49 19.12 21.58
C ALA A 728 -26.12 18.14 20.58
N VAL A 729 -25.36 17.11 20.21
CA VAL A 729 -25.84 15.99 19.39
C VAL A 729 -26.72 15.08 20.25
N ARG A 730 -27.92 14.77 19.77
CA ARG A 730 -28.85 13.84 20.43
C ARG A 730 -28.84 12.50 19.71
N LYS A 731 -28.56 11.42 20.45
CA LYS A 731 -28.80 10.05 19.96
C LYS A 731 -30.31 9.81 19.89
N LEU A 732 -30.79 9.40 18.72
CA LEU A 732 -32.20 9.12 18.45
C LEU A 732 -32.52 7.65 18.66
N GLU A 733 -31.73 6.78 18.04
CA GLU A 733 -31.90 5.32 18.05
C GLU A 733 -30.51 4.66 18.00
N ASP A 734 -30.41 3.42 18.48
CA ASP A 734 -29.20 2.60 18.43
C ASP A 734 -29.51 1.11 18.22
N GLY A 735 -28.47 0.27 18.23
CA GLY A 735 -28.60 -1.18 18.07
C GLY A 735 -28.55 -1.65 16.61
N PHE A 736 -28.14 -0.77 15.70
CA PHE A 736 -27.96 -1.11 14.29
C PHE A 736 -26.62 -1.79 14.03
N TYR A 737 -26.55 -2.54 12.94
CA TYR A 737 -25.31 -3.08 12.42
C TYR A 737 -24.48 -2.01 11.70
N SER A 738 -25.07 -1.36 10.69
CA SER A 738 -24.48 -0.26 9.93
C SER A 738 -25.56 0.47 9.13
N ILE A 739 -25.94 1.69 9.52
CA ILE A 739 -26.97 2.47 8.80
C ILE A 739 -26.37 3.56 7.91
N ALA A 740 -26.88 3.64 6.69
CA ALA A 740 -26.53 4.64 5.69
C ALA A 740 -27.62 4.68 4.59
N GLY A 741 -27.31 5.25 3.43
CA GLY A 741 -28.17 5.20 2.24
C GLY A 741 -29.51 5.89 2.41
N ALA A 742 -29.57 6.92 3.24
CA ALA A 742 -30.79 7.59 3.65
C ALA A 742 -31.32 8.62 2.64
N ALA A 743 -32.62 8.87 2.75
CA ALA A 743 -33.32 9.94 2.05
C ALA A 743 -34.42 10.54 2.93
N VAL A 744 -34.82 11.78 2.63
CA VAL A 744 -35.88 12.49 3.34
C VAL A 744 -37.02 12.84 2.38
N ASP A 745 -38.26 12.61 2.81
CA ASP A 745 -39.46 12.97 2.04
C ASP A 745 -39.88 14.44 2.20
N ALA A 746 -40.89 14.88 1.45
CA ALA A 746 -41.38 16.25 1.48
C ALA A 746 -41.97 16.70 2.84
N LYS A 747 -42.28 15.77 3.75
CA LYS A 747 -42.77 16.06 5.10
C LYS A 747 -41.65 16.06 6.14
N GLY A 748 -40.41 15.80 5.71
CA GLY A 748 -39.24 15.73 6.57
C GLY A 748 -39.06 14.38 7.27
N LYS A 749 -39.78 13.33 6.88
CA LYS A 749 -39.56 11.98 7.40
C LYS A 749 -38.29 11.40 6.80
N LEU A 750 -37.42 10.88 7.68
CA LEU A 750 -36.19 10.20 7.30
C LEU A 750 -36.50 8.74 6.94
N TYR A 751 -35.90 8.24 5.87
CA TYR A 751 -35.83 6.82 5.53
C TYR A 751 -34.36 6.43 5.37
N PHE A 752 -33.97 5.24 5.83
CA PHE A 752 -32.57 4.78 5.74
C PHE A 752 -32.46 3.26 5.69
N VAL A 753 -31.30 2.78 5.25
CA VAL A 753 -31.03 1.37 4.98
C VAL A 753 -30.22 0.77 6.11
N GLU A 754 -30.64 -0.40 6.58
CA GLU A 754 -29.79 -1.37 7.26
C GLU A 754 -29.53 -2.53 6.31
N HIS A 755 -28.39 -2.47 5.61
CA HIS A 755 -28.08 -3.34 4.48
C HIS A 755 -27.98 -4.81 4.91
N ASN A 756 -27.28 -5.09 6.02
CA ASN A 756 -27.06 -6.45 6.53
C ASN A 756 -28.35 -7.23 6.84
N THR A 757 -29.45 -6.54 7.16
CA THR A 757 -30.76 -7.17 7.41
C THR A 757 -31.76 -6.91 6.29
N HIS A 758 -31.36 -6.25 5.21
CA HIS A 758 -32.18 -5.89 4.05
C HIS A 758 -33.38 -5.01 4.41
N ARG A 759 -33.25 -4.18 5.46
CA ARG A 759 -34.35 -3.37 5.99
C ARG A 759 -34.26 -1.92 5.56
N ILE A 760 -35.42 -1.34 5.32
CA ILE A 760 -35.58 0.11 5.19
C ILE A 760 -36.38 0.59 6.40
N TYR A 761 -35.76 1.44 7.21
CA TYR A 761 -36.39 2.09 8.34
C TYR A 761 -36.93 3.47 7.96
N GLY A 762 -37.90 3.95 8.73
CA GLY A 762 -38.38 5.32 8.70
C GLY A 762 -38.35 5.95 10.10
N TRP A 763 -38.09 7.24 10.21
CA TRP A 763 -38.02 7.94 11.50
C TRP A 763 -38.63 9.34 11.46
N THR A 764 -39.43 9.66 12.48
CA THR A 764 -39.84 11.03 12.82
C THR A 764 -39.88 11.19 14.35
N ALA A 765 -39.84 12.43 14.85
CA ALA A 765 -39.97 12.67 16.28
C ALA A 765 -41.32 12.21 16.87
N GLY A 766 -42.38 12.15 16.05
CA GLY A 766 -43.72 11.76 16.50
C GLY A 766 -43.98 10.25 16.46
N GLU A 767 -43.34 9.53 15.53
CA GLU A 767 -43.52 8.08 15.35
C GLU A 767 -42.40 7.26 16.01
N GLY A 768 -41.22 7.84 16.23
CA GLY A 768 -40.01 7.09 16.52
C GLY A 768 -39.55 6.26 15.32
N LEU A 769 -38.80 5.18 15.58
CA LEU A 769 -38.37 4.23 14.57
C LEU A 769 -39.54 3.37 14.04
N THR A 770 -39.66 3.27 12.73
CA THR A 770 -40.67 2.47 12.01
C THR A 770 -40.01 1.61 10.94
N VAL A 771 -40.59 0.48 10.57
CA VAL A 771 -40.14 -0.33 9.43
C VAL A 771 -40.94 0.10 8.19
N ALA A 772 -40.26 0.64 7.19
CA ALA A 772 -40.87 1.06 5.93
C ALA A 772 -40.88 -0.08 4.88
N ALA A 773 -39.88 -0.95 4.90
CA ALA A 773 -39.81 -2.18 4.10
C ALA A 773 -38.86 -3.22 4.72
N ASP A 774 -39.13 -4.51 4.50
CA ASP A 774 -38.36 -5.65 5.02
C ASP A 774 -38.28 -6.79 3.98
N ALA A 775 -38.24 -6.44 2.70
CA ALA A 775 -38.11 -7.40 1.61
C ALA A 775 -36.63 -7.78 1.43
N PRO A 776 -36.28 -9.06 1.18
CA PRO A 776 -34.91 -9.52 1.08
C PRO A 776 -34.29 -9.20 -0.30
N VAL A 777 -34.28 -7.93 -0.68
CA VAL A 777 -33.89 -7.43 -2.01
C VAL A 777 -32.67 -6.50 -1.94
N ASP A 778 -31.82 -6.70 -0.94
CA ASP A 778 -30.48 -6.14 -0.80
C ASP A 778 -30.37 -4.61 -1.03
N PRO A 779 -31.20 -3.79 -0.36
CA PRO A 779 -31.16 -2.33 -0.50
C PRO A 779 -29.80 -1.76 -0.07
N VAL A 780 -29.32 -0.72 -0.77
CA VAL A 780 -28.03 -0.06 -0.51
C VAL A 780 -28.20 1.44 -0.30
N ASN A 781 -28.82 2.15 -1.26
CA ASN A 781 -28.98 3.60 -1.24
C ASN A 781 -30.41 4.01 -1.66
N LEU A 782 -30.95 5.06 -1.04
CA LEU A 782 -32.33 5.54 -1.27
C LEU A 782 -32.36 6.95 -1.85
N ALA A 783 -33.42 7.23 -2.59
CA ALA A 783 -33.91 8.58 -2.87
C ALA A 783 -35.45 8.57 -2.88
N VAL A 784 -36.08 9.72 -2.62
CA VAL A 784 -37.55 9.84 -2.57
C VAL A 784 -38.06 10.62 -3.77
N ASP A 785 -39.06 10.07 -4.47
CA ASP A 785 -39.77 10.76 -5.55
C ASP A 785 -40.84 11.74 -5.01
N ARG A 786 -41.46 12.53 -5.88
CA ARG A 786 -42.45 13.55 -5.50
C ARG A 786 -43.76 12.94 -5.02
N SER A 787 -44.03 11.69 -5.38
CA SER A 787 -45.17 10.89 -4.93
C SER A 787 -44.96 10.29 -3.54
N GLY A 788 -43.73 10.35 -3.00
CA GLY A 788 -43.36 9.79 -1.70
C GLY A 788 -42.95 8.32 -1.75
N ASN A 789 -42.73 7.75 -2.93
CA ASN A 789 -42.15 6.42 -3.07
C ASN A 789 -40.63 6.50 -2.95
N LEU A 790 -40.03 5.39 -2.50
CA LEU A 790 -38.58 5.23 -2.43
C LEU A 790 -38.10 4.65 -3.75
N MET A 791 -37.20 5.35 -4.43
CA MET A 791 -36.30 4.75 -5.41
C MET A 791 -35.14 4.12 -4.65
N VAL A 792 -34.95 2.82 -4.82
CA VAL A 792 -33.95 2.02 -4.12
C VAL A 792 -32.93 1.51 -5.12
N LEU A 793 -31.65 1.78 -4.86
CA LEU A 793 -30.55 1.07 -5.48
C LEU A 793 -30.19 -0.16 -4.63
N SER A 794 -30.18 -1.33 -5.27
CA SER A 794 -29.86 -2.63 -4.69
C SER A 794 -28.63 -3.22 -5.37
N SER A 795 -27.80 -3.92 -4.60
CA SER A 795 -26.67 -4.71 -5.12
C SER A 795 -27.08 -6.04 -5.74
N ASP A 796 -28.37 -6.40 -5.71
CA ASP A 796 -28.87 -7.64 -6.30
C ASP A 796 -28.78 -7.64 -7.84
N GLY A 797 -28.37 -8.78 -8.40
CA GLY A 797 -28.12 -8.97 -9.84
C GLY A 797 -26.69 -8.61 -10.29
N ALA A 798 -26.37 -8.88 -11.56
CA ALA A 798 -25.02 -8.69 -12.11
C ALA A 798 -24.62 -7.20 -12.27
N ALA A 799 -25.59 -6.33 -12.55
CA ALA A 799 -25.39 -4.89 -12.74
C ALA A 799 -25.95 -4.04 -11.58
N GLY A 800 -26.39 -4.68 -10.49
CA GLY A 800 -27.30 -4.08 -9.52
C GLY A 800 -28.73 -3.92 -10.08
N THR A 801 -29.68 -3.59 -9.20
CA THR A 801 -31.09 -3.42 -9.54
C THR A 801 -31.61 -2.12 -8.95
N VAL A 802 -32.42 -1.38 -9.71
CA VAL A 802 -33.13 -0.19 -9.22
C VAL A 802 -34.63 -0.49 -9.24
N TYR A 803 -35.32 -0.19 -8.14
CA TYR A 803 -36.77 -0.37 -8.04
C TYR A 803 -37.43 0.77 -7.25
N SER A 804 -38.72 0.96 -7.48
CA SER A 804 -39.58 1.81 -6.67
C SER A 804 -40.32 0.96 -5.64
N ILE A 805 -40.51 1.47 -4.42
CA ILE A 805 -41.38 0.88 -3.41
C ILE A 805 -42.10 1.99 -2.63
N LYS A 806 -43.39 1.80 -2.35
CA LYS A 806 -44.16 2.68 -1.48
C LYS A 806 -43.91 2.28 -0.01
N PRO A 807 -43.46 3.21 0.85
CA PRO A 807 -43.26 2.93 2.28
C PRO A 807 -44.50 2.32 2.95
N GLY A 808 -44.31 1.21 3.66
CA GLY A 808 -45.38 0.48 4.36
C GLY A 808 -46.22 -0.45 3.48
N ASP A 809 -45.89 -0.58 2.19
CA ASP A 809 -46.60 -1.44 1.23
C ASP A 809 -45.60 -2.39 0.53
N PRO A 810 -45.30 -3.56 1.13
CA PRO A 810 -44.26 -4.46 0.62
C PRO A 810 -44.57 -5.05 -0.77
N ASP A 811 -45.85 -5.08 -1.17
CA ASP A 811 -46.28 -5.63 -2.47
C ASP A 811 -46.14 -4.61 -3.62
N SER A 812 -45.73 -3.37 -3.31
CA SER A 812 -45.62 -2.27 -4.29
C SER A 812 -44.30 -2.21 -5.07
N ILE A 813 -43.40 -3.19 -4.87
CA ILE A 813 -42.08 -3.21 -5.53
C ILE A 813 -42.25 -3.22 -7.06
N ALA A 814 -41.67 -2.23 -7.72
CA ALA A 814 -41.67 -2.09 -9.18
C ALA A 814 -40.25 -1.82 -9.70
N VAL A 815 -39.66 -2.78 -10.42
CA VAL A 815 -38.33 -2.63 -11.03
C VAL A 815 -38.35 -1.51 -12.06
N ILE A 816 -37.34 -0.63 -11.99
CA ILE A 816 -37.14 0.48 -12.92
C ILE A 816 -36.05 0.05 -13.92
N PRO A 817 -36.37 -0.16 -15.20
CA PRO A 817 -35.36 -0.46 -16.20
C PRO A 817 -34.53 0.80 -16.55
N PRO A 818 -33.23 0.67 -16.86
CA PRO A 818 -32.45 1.80 -17.32
C PRO A 818 -32.86 2.21 -18.74
N THR A 819 -33.05 3.49 -19.00
CA THR A 819 -33.39 4.08 -20.30
C THR A 819 -32.25 4.98 -20.81
N PRO A 820 -32.15 5.25 -22.12
CA PRO A 820 -31.23 6.28 -22.63
C PRO A 820 -31.49 7.64 -21.95
N VAL A 821 -30.44 8.41 -21.70
CA VAL A 821 -30.57 9.73 -21.07
C VAL A 821 -31.41 10.69 -21.90
N THR A 822 -32.38 11.34 -21.26
CA THR A 822 -33.20 12.40 -21.85
C THR A 822 -33.27 13.64 -20.94
N PRO A 823 -33.61 14.83 -21.46
CA PRO A 823 -33.67 16.03 -20.62
C PRO A 823 -34.85 16.01 -19.64
N HIS A 824 -34.58 16.02 -18.33
CA HIS A 824 -35.58 16.11 -17.25
C HIS A 824 -35.43 17.42 -16.45
N ARG A 825 -35.96 18.53 -16.97
CA ARG A 825 -35.72 19.87 -16.37
C ARG A 825 -36.27 20.04 -14.94
N ASP A 826 -37.37 19.37 -14.62
CA ASP A 826 -38.06 19.50 -13.33
C ASP A 826 -37.79 18.33 -12.36
N ALA A 827 -36.93 17.38 -12.75
CA ALA A 827 -36.56 16.24 -11.93
C ALA A 827 -35.34 16.55 -11.06
N ASN A 828 -35.32 15.99 -9.86
CA ASN A 828 -34.08 15.91 -9.08
C ASN A 828 -33.23 14.77 -9.64
N ILE A 829 -31.92 14.98 -9.72
CA ILE A 829 -30.95 13.95 -10.08
C ILE A 829 -30.20 13.56 -8.81
N ALA A 830 -30.20 12.27 -8.50
CA ALA A 830 -29.43 11.68 -7.40
C ALA A 830 -28.02 11.32 -7.89
N LEU A 831 -27.00 11.74 -7.14
CA LEU A 831 -25.59 11.47 -7.43
C LEU A 831 -24.90 10.89 -6.20
N PRO A 832 -23.86 10.05 -6.35
CA PRO A 832 -22.96 9.71 -5.24
C PRO A 832 -22.44 10.96 -4.53
N GLY A 833 -22.41 10.92 -3.20
CA GLY A 833 -21.91 12.02 -2.37
C GLY A 833 -20.38 12.00 -2.21
N ASN A 834 -19.77 10.82 -2.34
CA ASN A 834 -18.32 10.62 -2.26
C ASN A 834 -17.82 9.71 -3.39
N PHE A 835 -16.58 9.94 -3.82
CA PHE A 835 -15.89 9.23 -4.90
C PHE A 835 -14.46 8.89 -4.47
N TRP A 836 -13.82 7.93 -5.15
CA TRP A 836 -12.40 7.62 -4.99
C TRP A 836 -11.71 7.60 -6.37
N VAL A 837 -10.91 8.61 -6.69
CA VAL A 837 -10.23 8.71 -8.00
C VAL A 837 -8.73 8.90 -7.82
N ASN A 838 -7.97 7.80 -7.81
CA ASN A 838 -6.52 7.77 -7.52
C ASN A 838 -5.62 7.23 -8.67
N GLY A 839 -6.18 6.81 -9.81
CA GLY A 839 -5.43 6.40 -11.00
C GLY A 839 -4.72 5.03 -10.94
N GLU A 840 -4.96 4.21 -9.91
CA GLU A 840 -4.27 2.94 -9.65
C GLU A 840 -4.25 1.96 -10.86
N PHE A 841 -3.21 1.13 -10.96
CA PHE A 841 -2.86 0.19 -12.06
C PHE A 841 -2.54 0.78 -13.41
N LYS A 842 -3.08 1.94 -13.76
CA LYS A 842 -2.82 2.56 -15.06
C LYS A 842 -1.66 3.54 -14.90
N ASP A 843 -0.60 3.34 -15.70
CA ASP A 843 0.50 4.31 -15.82
C ASP A 843 -0.04 5.70 -16.21
N GLN A 844 0.16 6.68 -15.33
CA GLN A 844 -0.35 8.04 -15.49
C GLN A 844 0.66 9.04 -16.08
N ILE A 845 1.89 8.62 -16.39
CA ILE A 845 2.87 9.55 -16.95
C ILE A 845 2.52 9.89 -18.41
N ASP A 846 2.51 11.18 -18.75
CA ASP A 846 2.50 11.59 -20.15
C ASP A 846 3.92 11.46 -20.73
N PRO A 847 4.17 10.54 -21.69
CA PRO A 847 5.51 10.29 -22.23
C PRO A 847 6.08 11.46 -23.06
N THR A 848 5.25 12.46 -23.40
CA THR A 848 5.66 13.65 -24.16
C THR A 848 6.16 14.75 -23.23
N THR A 849 5.37 15.04 -22.19
CA THR A 849 5.66 16.14 -21.24
C THR A 849 6.44 15.67 -20.00
N TYR A 850 6.44 14.36 -19.74
CA TYR A 850 6.91 13.73 -18.50
C TYR A 850 6.25 14.34 -17.25
N GLN A 851 5.00 14.79 -17.37
CA GLN A 851 4.16 15.20 -16.25
C GLN A 851 3.15 14.10 -15.96
N PHE A 852 2.80 13.95 -14.69
CA PHE A 852 1.65 13.13 -14.29
C PHE A 852 0.38 13.98 -14.33
N THR A 853 -0.74 13.38 -14.72
CA THR A 853 -2.06 14.03 -14.62
C THR A 853 -2.44 14.13 -13.15
N THR A 854 -2.67 15.31 -12.57
CA THR A 854 -2.98 15.42 -11.13
C THR A 854 -4.31 14.74 -10.75
N LEU A 855 -4.46 14.36 -9.48
CA LEU A 855 -5.71 13.74 -8.97
C LEU A 855 -6.94 14.63 -9.22
N GLY A 856 -6.82 15.95 -9.01
CA GLY A 856 -7.90 16.89 -9.30
C GLY A 856 -8.25 16.99 -10.79
N GLU A 857 -7.27 16.91 -11.69
CA GLU A 857 -7.50 16.85 -13.14
C GLU A 857 -8.18 15.54 -13.56
N MET A 858 -7.75 14.41 -12.98
CA MET A 858 -8.42 13.11 -13.20
C MET A 858 -9.87 13.16 -12.72
N PHE A 859 -10.11 13.66 -11.51
CA PHE A 859 -11.45 13.76 -10.94
C PHE A 859 -12.35 14.67 -11.77
N ALA A 860 -11.86 15.84 -12.20
CA ALA A 860 -12.61 16.74 -13.08
C ALA A 860 -12.93 16.11 -14.45
N ARG A 861 -11.97 15.37 -15.04
CA ARG A 861 -12.17 14.63 -16.30
C ARG A 861 -13.27 13.59 -16.16
N ASP A 862 -13.20 12.76 -15.12
CA ASP A 862 -14.08 11.60 -14.94
C ASP A 862 -15.50 12.05 -14.54
N MET A 863 -15.61 13.07 -13.69
CA MET A 863 -16.90 13.67 -13.33
C MET A 863 -17.61 14.34 -14.52
N ALA A 864 -16.87 14.89 -15.48
CA ALA A 864 -17.45 15.53 -16.66
C ALA A 864 -18.07 14.54 -17.66
N VAL A 865 -17.83 13.23 -17.53
CA VAL A 865 -18.37 12.21 -18.44
C VAL A 865 -19.86 12.00 -18.17
N PRO A 866 -20.76 12.27 -19.14
CA PRO A 866 -22.19 11.99 -19.01
C PRO A 866 -22.44 10.48 -19.13
N LYS A 867 -23.32 9.97 -18.29
CA LYS A 867 -23.68 8.55 -18.29
C LYS A 867 -24.68 8.34 -19.44
N PRO A 868 -24.60 7.24 -20.21
CA PRO A 868 -25.43 7.06 -21.40
C PRO A 868 -26.87 6.63 -21.07
N ARG A 869 -27.09 6.10 -19.87
CA ARG A 869 -28.39 5.61 -19.40
C ARG A 869 -28.73 6.16 -18.02
N GLU A 870 -30.00 6.09 -17.66
CA GLU A 870 -30.55 6.56 -16.40
C GLU A 870 -31.75 5.72 -15.96
N TYR A 871 -32.05 5.73 -14.68
CA TYR A 871 -33.27 5.20 -14.09
C TYR A 871 -34.18 6.37 -13.72
N VAL A 872 -35.44 6.32 -14.14
CA VAL A 872 -36.41 7.39 -13.92
C VAL A 872 -37.53 6.87 -13.01
N SER A 873 -37.88 7.62 -11.96
CA SER A 873 -38.98 7.24 -11.08
C SER A 873 -40.29 7.11 -11.86
N PRO A 874 -41.24 6.29 -11.40
CA PRO A 874 -42.54 6.14 -12.07
C PRO A 874 -43.29 7.45 -12.28
N ASP A 875 -43.10 8.45 -11.40
CA ASP A 875 -43.71 9.77 -11.50
C ASP A 875 -42.86 10.81 -12.29
N GLY A 876 -41.70 10.40 -12.80
CA GLY A 876 -40.79 11.24 -13.60
C GLY A 876 -40.06 12.34 -12.82
N SER A 877 -40.19 12.40 -11.50
CA SER A 877 -39.66 13.50 -10.68
C SER A 877 -38.25 13.28 -10.15
N LEU A 878 -37.72 12.06 -10.26
CA LEU A 878 -36.42 11.66 -9.77
C LEU A 878 -35.68 10.82 -10.82
N VAL A 879 -34.40 11.13 -10.99
CA VAL A 879 -33.50 10.45 -11.93
C VAL A 879 -32.25 9.97 -11.19
N LEU A 880 -31.83 8.74 -11.45
CA LEU A 880 -30.53 8.20 -11.02
C LEU A 880 -29.73 7.85 -12.28
N PRO A 881 -28.59 8.51 -12.56
CA PRO A 881 -27.71 8.10 -13.64
C PRO A 881 -27.30 6.63 -13.48
N ALA A 882 -27.24 5.87 -14.57
CA ALA A 882 -26.84 4.47 -14.52
C ALA A 882 -25.32 4.37 -14.55
N TYR A 883 -24.72 4.38 -13.35
CA TYR A 883 -23.28 4.12 -13.18
C TYR A 883 -22.97 2.68 -13.56
N ARG A 884 -21.79 2.46 -14.15
CA ARG A 884 -21.31 1.11 -14.46
C ARG A 884 -21.09 0.36 -13.16
N THR A 885 -21.48 -0.91 -13.13
CA THR A 885 -21.28 -1.80 -12.00
C THR A 885 -20.28 -2.87 -12.37
N VAL A 886 -19.22 -2.99 -11.58
CA VAL A 886 -18.18 -4.02 -11.75
C VAL A 886 -18.50 -5.20 -10.83
N GLN A 887 -18.51 -6.39 -11.41
CA GLN A 887 -18.73 -7.64 -10.69
C GLN A 887 -17.40 -8.35 -10.42
N GLN A 888 -17.16 -8.70 -9.15
CA GLN A 888 -16.09 -9.61 -8.74
C GLN A 888 -16.70 -10.88 -8.12
N GLY A 889 -16.36 -12.05 -8.65
CA GLY A 889 -16.96 -13.32 -8.20
C GLY A 889 -18.30 -13.65 -8.89
N PRO A 890 -19.09 -14.60 -8.37
CA PRO A 890 -20.33 -15.07 -8.99
C PRO A 890 -21.45 -14.01 -9.00
N ALA A 891 -22.47 -14.24 -9.83
CA ALA A 891 -23.61 -13.31 -9.96
C ALA A 891 -24.62 -13.39 -8.79
N ASN A 892 -24.35 -14.20 -7.77
CA ASN A 892 -25.21 -14.41 -6.60
C ASN A 892 -24.65 -13.66 -5.37
N HIS A 893 -25.22 -13.92 -4.19
CA HIS A 893 -24.85 -13.29 -2.91
C HIS A 893 -23.39 -13.50 -2.47
N LEU A 894 -22.62 -14.36 -3.14
CA LEU A 894 -21.19 -14.57 -2.85
C LEU A 894 -20.28 -13.63 -3.64
N GLY A 895 -20.79 -12.96 -4.68
CA GLY A 895 -20.01 -12.00 -5.46
C GLY A 895 -20.24 -10.57 -5.03
N TRP A 896 -19.22 -9.73 -5.23
CA TRP A 896 -19.25 -8.31 -4.91
C TRP A 896 -19.64 -7.48 -6.13
N ARG A 897 -20.25 -6.32 -5.86
CA ARG A 897 -20.62 -5.30 -6.84
C ARG A 897 -20.01 -3.98 -6.42
N PHE A 898 -19.28 -3.35 -7.32
CA PHE A 898 -18.65 -2.07 -7.09
C PHE A 898 -19.14 -1.05 -8.12
N SER A 899 -19.42 0.16 -7.66
CA SER A 899 -19.84 1.29 -8.47
C SER A 899 -19.84 2.52 -7.59
N ASP A 900 -19.53 3.71 -8.10
CA ASP A 900 -19.66 4.96 -7.32
C ASP A 900 -21.02 5.07 -6.61
N ALA A 901 -22.10 4.63 -7.27
CA ALA A 901 -23.45 4.68 -6.72
C ALA A 901 -23.74 3.61 -5.66
N LEU A 902 -23.01 2.49 -5.65
CA LEU A 902 -23.11 1.45 -4.61
C LEU A 902 -22.19 1.75 -3.43
N ASP A 903 -20.99 2.24 -3.71
CA ASP A 903 -19.91 2.46 -2.74
C ASP A 903 -20.17 3.71 -1.88
N THR A 904 -20.88 4.71 -2.42
CA THR A 904 -21.28 5.93 -1.68
C THR A 904 -22.11 5.63 -0.44
N TYR A 905 -21.90 6.40 0.63
CA TYR A 905 -22.69 6.32 1.87
C TYR A 905 -24.11 6.88 1.72
N GLY A 906 -24.36 7.65 0.67
CA GLY A 906 -25.68 8.16 0.34
C GLY A 906 -25.65 9.06 -0.89
N PHE A 907 -26.82 9.52 -1.33
CA PHE A 907 -26.94 10.40 -2.48
C PHE A 907 -27.07 11.87 -2.08
N VAL A 908 -26.44 12.74 -2.89
CA VAL A 908 -26.79 14.16 -2.98
C VAL A 908 -27.80 14.37 -4.10
N LYS A 909 -28.67 15.37 -3.97
CA LYS A 909 -29.72 15.68 -4.95
C LYS A 909 -29.60 17.12 -5.42
N ALA A 910 -29.73 17.34 -6.72
CA ALA A 910 -29.85 18.67 -7.32
C ALA A 910 -30.60 18.60 -8.65
N LYS A 911 -31.00 19.75 -9.19
CA LYS A 911 -31.58 19.87 -10.52
C LYS A 911 -30.53 20.20 -11.57
N LEU A 912 -30.86 19.95 -12.83
CA LEU A 912 -30.01 20.29 -13.96
C LEU A 912 -29.64 21.79 -13.94
N GLY A 913 -28.35 22.09 -14.02
CA GLY A 913 -27.80 23.44 -13.97
C GLY A 913 -27.52 24.00 -12.56
N GLU A 914 -27.94 23.31 -11.50
CA GLU A 914 -27.59 23.68 -10.13
C GLU A 914 -26.16 23.23 -9.77
N ARG A 915 -25.58 23.84 -8.74
CA ARG A 915 -24.31 23.39 -8.19
C ARG A 915 -24.53 22.25 -7.19
N VAL A 916 -23.70 21.23 -7.29
CA VAL A 916 -23.63 20.11 -6.35
C VAL A 916 -22.31 20.16 -5.58
N PHE A 917 -22.33 19.63 -4.36
CA PHE A 917 -21.13 19.39 -3.56
C PHE A 917 -20.88 17.89 -3.48
N VAL A 918 -19.63 17.48 -3.69
CA VAL A 918 -19.20 16.08 -3.65
C VAL A 918 -17.81 15.98 -3.04
N SER A 919 -17.51 14.87 -2.38
CA SER A 919 -16.17 14.60 -1.83
C SER A 919 -15.37 13.70 -2.77
N ASN A 920 -14.10 14.05 -3.01
CA ASN A 920 -13.11 13.13 -3.56
C ASN A 920 -12.22 12.64 -2.43
N GLY A 921 -12.41 11.38 -2.04
CA GLY A 921 -11.68 10.75 -0.94
C GLY A 921 -10.18 10.64 -1.22
N SER A 922 -9.78 10.42 -2.48
CA SER A 922 -8.35 10.23 -2.84
C SER A 922 -7.49 11.48 -2.66
N GLU A 923 -8.12 12.65 -2.48
CA GLU A 923 -7.44 13.90 -2.14
C GLU A 923 -7.82 14.44 -0.75
N ALA A 924 -8.77 13.79 -0.07
CA ALA A 924 -9.45 14.29 1.12
C ALA A 924 -9.97 15.73 0.93
N LYS A 925 -10.63 16.00 -0.21
CA LYS A 925 -11.20 17.32 -0.56
C LYS A 925 -12.68 17.23 -0.89
N THR A 926 -13.40 18.32 -0.62
CA THR A 926 -14.75 18.53 -1.14
C THR A 926 -14.71 19.54 -2.27
N TYR A 927 -15.49 19.27 -3.31
CA TYR A 927 -15.61 20.06 -4.53
C TYR A 927 -17.03 20.58 -4.73
N SER A 928 -17.17 21.68 -5.48
CA SER A 928 -18.44 22.19 -5.99
C SER A 928 -18.42 22.26 -7.51
N GLY A 929 -19.44 21.74 -8.19
CA GLY A 929 -19.53 21.75 -9.65
C GLY A 929 -20.95 21.89 -10.18
N LEU A 930 -21.11 22.23 -11.45
CA LEU A 930 -22.39 22.36 -12.15
C LEU A 930 -22.88 21.01 -12.66
N LEU A 931 -24.08 20.63 -12.26
CA LEU A 931 -24.74 19.42 -12.70
C LEU A 931 -25.27 19.56 -14.14
N GLY A 932 -24.78 18.69 -15.02
CA GLY A 932 -25.15 18.57 -16.42
C GLY A 932 -26.00 17.33 -16.72
N ALA A 933 -26.29 17.12 -18.00
CA ALA A 933 -27.08 15.97 -18.47
C ALA A 933 -26.35 14.65 -18.16
N GLY A 934 -27.14 13.60 -17.91
CA GLY A 934 -26.62 12.27 -17.59
C GLY A 934 -25.76 12.23 -16.33
N GLY A 935 -25.94 13.14 -15.38
CA GLY A 935 -25.15 13.19 -14.15
C GLY A 935 -23.68 13.57 -14.34
N SER A 936 -23.36 14.27 -15.43
CA SER A 936 -22.04 14.91 -15.57
C SER A 936 -21.94 16.08 -14.59
N VAL A 937 -20.74 16.31 -14.04
CA VAL A 937 -20.45 17.47 -13.20
C VAL A 937 -19.29 18.22 -13.83
N THR A 938 -19.54 19.47 -14.21
CA THR A 938 -18.59 20.36 -14.91
C THR A 938 -18.29 21.59 -14.06
N ASP A 939 -17.36 22.46 -14.47
CA ASP A 939 -16.93 23.62 -13.66
C ASP A 939 -16.59 23.24 -12.20
N LEU A 940 -15.97 22.08 -12.03
CA LEU A 940 -15.63 21.51 -10.75
C LEU A 940 -14.51 22.33 -10.11
N LYS A 941 -14.74 22.81 -8.89
CA LYS A 941 -13.81 23.67 -8.15
C LYS A 941 -13.62 23.14 -6.73
N PRO A 942 -12.38 23.10 -6.21
CA PRO A 942 -12.17 22.81 -4.79
C PRO A 942 -12.98 23.78 -3.93
N PHE A 943 -13.68 23.24 -2.93
CA PHE A 943 -14.48 24.00 -1.97
C PHE A 943 -13.81 24.02 -0.59
N ALA A 944 -13.32 22.87 -0.12
CA ALA A 944 -12.60 22.75 1.14
C ALA A 944 -11.49 21.69 1.05
N ASN A 945 -10.37 21.93 1.74
CA ASN A 945 -9.28 20.96 1.95
C ASN A 945 -9.64 19.95 3.07
N ARG A 946 -10.87 19.45 3.02
CA ARG A 946 -11.40 18.36 3.84
C ARG A 946 -12.48 17.69 3.03
N GLY A 947 -12.46 16.36 3.01
CA GLY A 947 -13.41 15.51 2.31
C GLY A 947 -13.41 14.13 2.97
N GLY A 948 -14.56 13.47 2.97
CA GLY A 948 -14.74 12.20 3.65
C GLY A 948 -16.03 11.53 3.22
N GLU A 949 -16.74 10.96 4.19
CA GLU A 949 -17.88 10.08 3.97
C GLU A 949 -19.10 10.80 3.38
N SER A 950 -19.33 12.08 3.72
CA SER A 950 -20.56 12.78 3.32
C SER A 950 -20.43 14.29 3.26
N VAL A 951 -21.27 14.91 2.43
CA VAL A 951 -21.47 16.36 2.36
C VAL A 951 -22.97 16.67 2.28
N ALA A 952 -23.41 17.63 3.10
CA ALA A 952 -24.80 18.11 3.09
C ALA A 952 -24.84 19.65 3.09
N VAL A 953 -25.79 20.22 2.35
CA VAL A 953 -26.05 21.66 2.34
C VAL A 953 -27.26 21.94 3.22
N GLY A 954 -27.09 22.82 4.21
CA GLY A 954 -28.17 23.24 5.11
C GLY A 954 -29.13 24.23 4.46
N PRO A 955 -30.34 24.39 5.03
CA PRO A 955 -31.33 25.36 4.55
C PRO A 955 -30.87 26.83 4.71
N ASP A 956 -29.81 27.06 5.49
CA ASP A 956 -29.14 28.34 5.68
C ASP A 956 -28.00 28.59 4.66
N GLY A 957 -27.73 27.64 3.78
CA GLY A 957 -26.65 27.70 2.78
C GLY A 957 -25.27 27.29 3.30
N ARG A 958 -25.13 26.91 4.57
CA ARG A 958 -23.87 26.34 5.10
C ARG A 958 -23.67 24.91 4.60
N VAL A 959 -22.42 24.48 4.52
CA VAL A 959 -22.03 23.15 4.04
C VAL A 959 -21.43 22.35 5.19
N TYR A 960 -21.93 21.13 5.40
CA TYR A 960 -21.56 20.24 6.50
C TYR A 960 -20.83 19.05 5.92
N LEU A 961 -19.60 18.81 6.37
CA LEU A 961 -18.71 17.76 5.87
C LEU A 961 -18.48 16.71 6.95
N ALA A 962 -18.75 15.44 6.65
CA ALA A 962 -18.38 14.31 7.49
C ALA A 962 -16.96 13.85 7.15
N ASN A 963 -16.08 13.88 8.14
CA ASN A 963 -14.73 13.33 8.07
C ASN A 963 -14.22 13.07 9.49
N GLY A 964 -14.63 11.94 10.08
CA GLY A 964 -14.38 11.60 11.49
C GLY A 964 -15.20 12.37 12.53
N GLN A 965 -15.45 13.66 12.29
CA GLN A 965 -16.42 14.54 12.94
C GLN A 965 -17.22 15.30 11.87
N VAL A 966 -18.15 16.17 12.26
CA VAL A 966 -18.86 17.05 11.30
C VAL A 966 -18.26 18.45 11.34
N PHE A 967 -17.73 18.90 10.20
CA PHE A 967 -17.14 20.23 10.03
C PHE A 967 -18.07 21.14 9.25
N VAL A 968 -18.36 22.31 9.80
CA VAL A 968 -19.31 23.28 9.25
C VAL A 968 -18.54 24.36 8.53
N HIS A 969 -18.90 24.61 7.27
CA HIS A 969 -18.32 25.62 6.42
C HIS A 969 -19.40 26.61 5.99
N ASP A 970 -19.01 27.87 5.87
CA ASP A 970 -19.86 28.88 5.24
C ASP A 970 -19.93 28.63 3.72
N ALA A 971 -20.87 29.28 3.04
CA ALA A 971 -21.09 29.08 1.60
C ALA A 971 -19.87 29.43 0.72
N ASP A 972 -18.88 30.13 1.26
CA ASP A 972 -17.61 30.49 0.62
C ASP A 972 -16.49 29.47 0.84
N GLY A 973 -16.72 28.40 1.62
CA GLY A 973 -15.73 27.36 1.91
C GLY A 973 -14.88 27.61 3.15
N ARG A 974 -15.12 28.69 3.91
CA ARG A 974 -14.42 28.91 5.17
C ARG A 974 -15.02 28.05 6.29
N GLU A 975 -14.18 27.27 6.98
CA GLU A 975 -14.60 26.56 8.20
C GLU A 975 -15.11 27.57 9.26
N SER A 976 -16.32 27.34 9.76
CA SER A 976 -17.00 28.19 10.73
C SER A 976 -17.41 27.46 12.01
N GLY A 977 -17.32 26.13 12.05
CA GLY A 977 -17.54 25.37 13.26
C GLY A 977 -17.33 23.87 13.12
N ARG A 978 -17.52 23.17 14.24
CA ARG A 978 -17.43 21.71 14.34
C ARG A 978 -18.54 21.18 15.24
N ILE A 979 -19.05 20.00 14.93
CA ILE A 979 -20.04 19.26 15.73
C ILE A 979 -19.39 17.93 16.09
N ASP A 980 -19.19 17.71 17.39
CA ASP A 980 -18.60 16.48 17.92
C ASP A 980 -19.70 15.40 18.03
N VAL A 981 -19.50 14.29 17.32
CA VAL A 981 -20.39 13.12 17.25
C VAL A 981 -19.72 11.95 17.97
N PRO A 982 -20.45 11.19 18.81
CA PRO A 982 -19.89 10.05 19.54
C PRO A 982 -19.32 8.93 18.63
N GLU A 983 -19.94 8.71 17.48
CA GLU A 983 -19.50 7.75 16.46
C GLU A 983 -19.11 8.47 15.18
N ARG A 984 -18.38 7.78 14.29
CA ARG A 984 -18.01 8.35 13.00
C ARG A 984 -19.27 8.63 12.16
N PRO A 985 -19.49 9.87 11.71
CA PRO A 985 -20.60 10.17 10.80
C PRO A 985 -20.30 9.56 9.42
N LEU A 986 -21.23 8.76 8.90
CA LEU A 986 -21.17 8.15 7.57
C LEU A 986 -21.99 8.94 6.55
N GLN A 987 -23.19 9.38 6.94
CA GLN A 987 -24.06 10.17 6.07
C GLN A 987 -24.71 11.32 6.84
N LEU A 988 -24.70 12.49 6.21
CA LEU A 988 -25.34 13.71 6.67
C LEU A 988 -26.56 14.02 5.78
N ILE A 989 -27.71 14.31 6.38
CA ILE A 989 -28.91 14.68 5.60
C ILE A 989 -29.86 15.57 6.40
N PHE A 990 -30.38 16.62 5.77
CA PHE A 990 -31.36 17.53 6.38
C PHE A 990 -32.79 17.02 6.22
N GLY A 991 -33.57 17.12 7.30
CA GLY A 991 -34.99 16.79 7.34
C GLY A 991 -35.70 17.34 8.57
N GLY A 992 -36.66 16.57 9.10
CA GLY A 992 -37.54 17.02 10.17
C GLY A 992 -38.66 17.93 9.66
N ALA A 993 -39.69 18.14 10.48
CA ALA A 993 -40.91 18.87 10.07
C ALA A 993 -40.66 20.31 9.60
N ASN A 994 -39.54 20.92 10.00
CA ASN A 994 -39.11 22.26 9.61
C ASN A 994 -37.96 22.26 8.58
N GLY A 995 -37.44 21.09 8.19
CA GLY A 995 -36.29 20.95 7.29
C GLY A 995 -34.94 21.38 7.88
N ARG A 996 -34.84 21.57 9.20
CA ARG A 996 -33.64 22.10 9.90
C ARG A 996 -32.95 21.09 10.81
N THR A 997 -33.51 19.89 10.96
CA THR A 997 -32.85 18.81 11.68
C THR A 997 -31.80 18.20 10.77
N LEU A 998 -30.53 18.28 11.17
CA LEU A 998 -29.45 17.52 10.54
C LEU A 998 -29.44 16.12 11.16
N PHE A 999 -29.85 15.11 10.39
CA PHE A 999 -29.66 13.71 10.73
C PHE A 999 -28.24 13.28 10.40
N ILE A 1000 -27.66 12.51 11.31
CA ILE A 1000 -26.30 12.00 11.24
C ILE A 1000 -26.37 10.50 11.44
N LEU A 1001 -26.11 9.75 10.38
CA LEU A 1001 -26.10 8.29 10.40
C LEU A 1001 -24.68 7.80 10.65
N ALA A 1002 -24.54 6.86 11.59
CA ALA A 1002 -23.30 6.17 11.91
C ALA A 1002 -23.51 4.65 11.79
N HIS A 1003 -22.47 3.85 12.04
CA HIS A 1003 -22.63 2.39 11.98
C HIS A 1003 -23.70 1.90 12.98
N HIS A 1004 -23.64 2.30 14.25
CA HIS A 1004 -24.45 1.65 15.28
C HIS A 1004 -25.63 2.48 15.79
N ALA A 1005 -25.70 3.77 15.41
CA ALA A 1005 -26.72 4.68 15.91
C ALA A 1005 -27.10 5.78 14.92
N LEU A 1006 -28.34 6.26 15.09
CA LEU A 1006 -28.87 7.46 14.45
C LEU A 1006 -28.76 8.63 15.43
N TYR A 1007 -28.16 9.72 14.97
CA TYR A 1007 -28.03 10.96 15.72
C TYR A 1007 -28.73 12.12 15.01
N ALA A 1008 -29.01 13.18 15.75
CA ALA A 1008 -29.49 14.43 15.17
C ALA A 1008 -29.02 15.66 15.93
N VAL A 1009 -28.97 16.78 15.22
CA VAL A 1009 -28.69 18.12 15.75
C VAL A 1009 -29.61 19.14 15.08
N GLU A 1010 -30.15 20.06 15.88
CA GLU A 1010 -30.93 21.19 15.37
C GLU A 1010 -29.98 22.33 15.00
N THR A 1011 -30.14 22.90 13.80
CA THR A 1011 -29.21 23.88 13.20
C THR A 1011 -29.81 25.24 12.88
#